data_AF-A0A2V9WQ81-F1
#
_entry.id   AF-A0A2V9WQ81-F1
#
_cell.length_a   1.000
_cell.length_b   1.000
_cell.length_c   1.000
_cell.angle_alpha   90.00
_cell.angle_beta   90.00
_cell.angle_gamma   90.00
#
_symmetry.space_group_name_H-M   'P 1'
#
loop_
_entity.id
_entity.type
_entity.pdbx_description
1 polymer ?
#
loop_
_entity_poly.entity_id
_entity_poly.type
_entity_poly.pdbx_seq_one_letter_code
_entity_poly.pdbx_strand_id
1 'polypeptide(L)'
;MRRWTREEFCFAALNLGVGVAALKSYETWHRNLEIRVMRTWNWMFTTCLLASLSAAAQRPADSQPSSPAATPAAIQTAQPASSGQASQPATSPQTEQAPASAVSALPQPTTMDQVVDRFIEREHGLVKTLANRTPVVETYLQDLVADAQLGSVPSGDHYFLGRMDMGESVDRKDYLKQQDKGMRTRLMGGFQKLFKVQYQPMGFSWMVYADRADFDREHYEFHYIHREFLGDVRCLVFDVTPKKNSGRGRFLGRVWVEDQDFNIVRLNGTYAPAPRNSYFFHMDSWRLNLIPGYWVPSYIYSEEGDFSAGAKNKIAFKAQTRIWGYDLKKSDKDDELTQIRVEDSVKDDSPAAQDASPLQAEREWQQQAEDNVVERLTRAGLLAPAGDLDKILMTVVNNLLVTNNIDLPRPVRTRVLLTAPLETFSVGNTIVISRGLVDVLPDEASLAAVLSHELAHIVLGHNLGSKFAFNDRMLFSDESTYQNLGFKHIPEEEAAADKKAVDLLKSSPYAQKLDTVGLFLKALQTRAPQLSALLTPHLGNTLAENGSVTRLSSLASGGPALDMNKLDQIAALPLGGRVKVNPWNDKAEMVKTAPVTITSARDKMPFEVTPFYPRLARFGASNFPSAGATNAIVNSNLGN
;
A
#
# COMPACT_ATOMS: atom_id res chain seq x y z
N MET A 1 37.93 -8.70 -32.54
CA MET A 1 38.85 -9.34 -31.57
C MET A 1 39.67 -10.40 -32.31
N ARG A 2 41.00 -10.29 -32.34
CA ARG A 2 41.89 -11.26 -33.02
C ARG A 2 41.91 -12.60 -32.27
N ARG A 3 41.86 -13.73 -32.98
CA ARG A 3 42.12 -15.08 -32.44
C ARG A 3 43.63 -15.32 -32.44
N TRP A 4 44.15 -15.70 -31.28
CA TRP A 4 45.56 -16.08 -31.10
C TRP A 4 45.81 -17.49 -31.67
N THR A 5 47.00 -17.72 -32.20
CA THR A 5 47.39 -19.03 -32.74
C THR A 5 47.95 -19.94 -31.63
N ARG A 6 47.96 -21.25 -31.89
CA ARG A 6 48.37 -22.29 -30.94
C ARG A 6 49.85 -22.16 -30.50
N GLU A 7 50.67 -21.50 -31.31
CA GLU A 7 52.09 -21.25 -31.03
C GLU A 7 52.29 -20.09 -30.05
N GLU A 8 51.45 -19.05 -30.11
CA GLU A 8 51.51 -17.90 -29.19
C GLU A 8 51.09 -18.32 -27.76
N PHE A 9 50.20 -19.31 -27.63
CA PHE A 9 49.76 -19.83 -26.33
C PHE A 9 50.83 -20.68 -25.62
N CYS A 10 51.62 -21.44 -26.39
CA CYS A 10 52.71 -22.26 -25.85
C CYS A 10 53.88 -21.40 -25.33
N PHE A 11 54.15 -20.25 -25.96
CA PHE A 11 55.17 -19.32 -25.49
C PHE A 11 54.79 -18.61 -24.19
N ALA A 12 53.51 -18.30 -23.98
CA ALA A 12 53.03 -17.69 -22.74
C ALA A 12 53.07 -18.67 -21.54
N ALA A 13 52.81 -19.96 -21.78
CA ALA A 13 52.81 -20.98 -20.74
C ALA A 13 54.24 -21.31 -20.23
N LEU A 14 55.28 -21.17 -21.06
CA LEU A 14 56.67 -21.39 -20.65
C LEU A 14 57.21 -20.28 -19.74
N ASN A 15 56.70 -19.05 -19.83
CA ASN A 15 57.13 -17.92 -19.01
C ASN A 15 56.47 -17.85 -17.61
N LEU A 16 55.48 -18.70 -17.32
CA LEU A 16 54.72 -18.68 -16.06
C LEU A 16 54.94 -19.91 -15.16
N GLY A 17 55.93 -20.77 -15.46
CA GLY A 17 56.39 -21.79 -14.52
C GLY A 17 55.35 -22.84 -14.11
N VAL A 18 54.39 -23.16 -14.98
CA VAL A 18 53.38 -24.20 -14.71
C VAL A 18 53.87 -25.55 -15.25
N GLY A 19 54.07 -26.51 -14.35
CA GLY A 19 54.58 -27.85 -14.68
C GLY A 19 53.67 -28.69 -15.60
N VAL A 20 54.29 -29.60 -16.35
CA VAL A 20 53.74 -30.50 -17.39
C VAL A 20 52.55 -31.38 -16.94
N ALA A 21 52.26 -31.46 -15.63
CA ALA A 21 51.09 -32.15 -15.11
C ALA A 21 49.75 -31.42 -15.38
N ALA A 22 49.76 -30.09 -15.56
CA ALA A 22 48.54 -29.30 -15.79
C ALA A 22 47.98 -29.44 -17.23
N LEU A 23 48.82 -29.78 -18.21
CA LEU A 23 48.42 -29.95 -19.62
C LEU A 23 47.66 -31.27 -19.87
N LYS A 24 48.00 -32.35 -19.14
CA LYS A 24 47.31 -33.66 -19.28
C LYS A 24 45.91 -33.69 -18.66
N SER A 25 45.64 -32.85 -17.65
CA SER A 25 44.30 -32.74 -17.04
C SER A 25 43.30 -32.03 -17.96
N TYR A 26 43.78 -31.08 -18.78
CA TYR A 26 42.94 -30.30 -19.70
C TYR A 26 42.45 -31.09 -20.93
N GLU A 27 43.26 -31.99 -21.49
CA GLU A 27 42.84 -32.87 -22.60
C GLU A 27 41.82 -33.94 -22.18
N THR A 28 41.88 -34.40 -20.93
CA THR A 28 40.95 -35.41 -20.40
C THR A 28 39.58 -34.80 -20.06
N TRP A 29 39.54 -33.50 -19.77
CA TRP A 29 38.31 -32.75 -19.49
C TRP A 29 37.55 -32.36 -20.76
N HIS A 30 38.25 -31.97 -21.84
CA HIS A 30 37.62 -31.63 -23.14
C HIS A 30 36.99 -32.84 -23.84
N ARG A 31 37.63 -34.02 -23.81
CA ARG A 31 37.06 -35.26 -24.39
C ARG A 31 35.76 -35.72 -23.73
N ASN A 32 35.58 -35.46 -22.44
CA ASN A 32 34.35 -35.81 -21.72
C ASN A 32 33.22 -34.80 -21.92
N LEU A 33 33.54 -33.58 -22.36
CA LEU A 33 32.57 -32.52 -22.67
C LEU A 33 31.92 -32.74 -24.05
N GLU A 34 32.67 -33.21 -25.07
CA GLU A 34 32.10 -33.51 -26.40
C GLU A 34 31.15 -34.72 -26.40
N ILE A 35 31.40 -35.73 -25.55
CA ILE A 35 30.56 -36.95 -25.50
C ILE A 35 29.22 -36.73 -24.79
N ARG A 36 29.09 -35.69 -23.95
CA ARG A 36 27.81 -35.36 -23.27
C ARG A 36 26.93 -34.34 -24.02
N VAL A 37 27.49 -33.58 -24.95
CA VAL A 37 26.73 -32.59 -25.75
C VAL A 37 26.05 -33.23 -26.98
N MET A 38 26.50 -34.40 -27.44
CA MET A 38 25.93 -35.09 -28.60
C MET A 38 24.73 -36.02 -28.33
N ARG A 39 24.21 -36.11 -27.09
CA ARG A 39 23.15 -37.09 -26.75
C ARG A 39 21.80 -36.51 -26.31
N THR A 40 21.60 -35.20 -26.43
CA THR A 40 20.30 -34.54 -26.13
C THR A 40 19.77 -33.65 -27.26
N TRP A 41 20.39 -33.71 -28.44
CA TRP A 41 20.02 -32.90 -29.60
C TRP A 41 19.54 -33.78 -30.77
N ASN A 42 18.55 -34.64 -30.52
CA ASN A 42 17.98 -35.49 -31.59
C ASN A 42 16.45 -35.67 -31.55
N TRP A 43 15.72 -34.83 -30.81
CA TRP A 43 14.25 -34.87 -30.76
C TRP A 43 13.67 -33.45 -30.81
N MET A 44 13.91 -32.69 -31.91
CA MET A 44 13.14 -31.46 -32.25
C MET A 44 13.40 -30.96 -33.70
N PHE A 45 13.67 -31.85 -34.66
CA PHE A 45 13.72 -31.47 -36.08
C PHE A 45 12.98 -32.50 -36.94
N THR A 46 11.66 -32.49 -36.82
CA THR A 46 10.77 -33.15 -37.78
C THR A 46 9.39 -32.51 -37.64
N THR A 47 9.18 -31.39 -38.35
CA THR A 47 7.88 -30.89 -38.88
C THR A 47 8.06 -29.43 -39.34
N CYS A 48 8.87 -29.21 -40.37
CA CYS A 48 8.81 -28.01 -41.20
C CYS A 48 9.54 -28.28 -42.52
N LEU A 49 8.81 -28.80 -43.52
CA LEU A 49 8.80 -28.30 -44.89
C LEU A 49 8.00 -29.25 -45.79
N LEU A 50 6.91 -28.72 -46.37
CA LEU A 50 6.17 -29.09 -47.59
C LEU A 50 4.78 -28.45 -47.41
N ALA A 51 4.24 -27.57 -48.25
CA ALA A 51 4.71 -26.85 -49.42
C ALA A 51 3.84 -25.58 -49.54
N SER A 52 4.44 -24.55 -50.12
CA SER A 52 3.86 -23.28 -50.58
C SER A 52 2.77 -23.43 -51.66
N LEU A 53 1.90 -22.41 -51.79
CA LEU A 53 1.10 -21.90 -52.94
C LEU A 53 -0.22 -21.33 -52.35
N SER A 54 -0.75 -20.13 -52.63
CA SER A 54 -0.64 -19.17 -53.72
C SER A 54 -1.06 -17.77 -53.26
N ALA A 55 -0.62 -16.76 -54.02
CA ALA A 55 -1.01 -15.36 -53.91
C ALA A 55 -2.33 -15.04 -54.64
N ALA A 56 -2.86 -13.85 -54.31
CA ALA A 56 -3.62 -12.91 -55.14
C ALA A 56 -5.16 -12.83 -55.00
N ALA A 57 -5.56 -11.56 -54.81
CA ALA A 57 -6.69 -10.85 -55.42
C ALA A 57 -8.10 -10.92 -54.77
N GLN A 58 -8.58 -9.71 -54.39
CA GLN A 58 -9.79 -9.01 -54.90
C GLN A 58 -10.72 -8.42 -53.82
N ARG A 59 -10.86 -7.08 -53.85
CA ARG A 59 -12.10 -6.33 -53.54
C ARG A 59 -13.11 -6.54 -54.69
N PRO A 60 -14.44 -6.50 -54.45
CA PRO A 60 -15.27 -5.27 -54.51
C PRO A 60 -16.30 -5.19 -53.34
N ALA A 61 -16.77 -4.03 -52.85
CA ALA A 61 -17.71 -3.02 -53.37
C ALA A 61 -19.19 -3.46 -53.51
N ASP A 62 -20.05 -2.74 -52.77
CA ASP A 62 -21.49 -2.41 -52.89
C ASP A 62 -22.57 -3.48 -53.10
N SER A 63 -23.60 -3.47 -52.23
CA SER A 63 -24.97 -3.09 -52.60
C SER A 63 -25.99 -3.22 -51.45
N GLN A 64 -26.75 -2.13 -51.28
CA GLN A 64 -28.05 -2.03 -50.60
C GLN A 64 -29.11 -2.89 -51.35
N PRO A 65 -30.29 -3.22 -50.75
CA PRO A 65 -31.42 -2.29 -50.93
C PRO A 65 -32.52 -2.26 -49.84
N SER A 66 -33.12 -1.05 -49.76
CA SER A 66 -34.56 -0.71 -49.62
C SER A 66 -35.45 -1.18 -48.45
N SER A 67 -36.01 -0.18 -47.78
CA SER A 67 -37.29 -0.16 -47.03
C SER A 67 -38.52 -0.48 -47.90
N PRO A 68 -39.72 -0.63 -47.29
CA PRO A 68 -40.70 0.46 -47.42
C PRO A 68 -41.51 0.84 -46.16
N ALA A 69 -41.90 2.12 -46.18
CA ALA A 69 -43.03 2.88 -45.58
C ALA A 69 -44.33 2.08 -45.22
N ALA A 70 -45.34 2.52 -44.45
CA ALA A 70 -45.75 3.80 -43.83
C ALA A 70 -46.86 3.55 -42.76
N THR A 71 -47.12 4.60 -41.96
CA THR A 71 -48.17 4.94 -40.97
C THR A 71 -49.64 4.79 -41.45
N PRO A 72 -50.72 4.88 -40.61
CA PRO A 72 -51.10 6.04 -39.76
C PRO A 72 -51.59 5.70 -38.32
N ALA A 73 -51.23 6.46 -37.29
CA ALA A 73 -51.93 7.64 -36.75
C ALA A 73 -53.35 7.38 -36.19
N ALA A 74 -53.50 7.56 -34.86
CA ALA A 74 -54.72 8.04 -34.24
C ALA A 74 -54.35 8.99 -33.08
N ILE A 75 -54.75 10.24 -33.27
CA ILE A 75 -54.69 11.37 -32.34
C ILE A 75 -55.89 11.25 -31.38
N GLN A 76 -55.70 11.52 -30.09
CA GLN A 76 -56.74 12.18 -29.32
C GLN A 76 -56.14 13.12 -28.26
N THR A 77 -56.32 14.40 -28.57
CA THR A 77 -56.23 15.60 -27.76
C THR A 77 -57.31 15.62 -26.66
N ALA A 78 -56.97 16.11 -25.46
CA ALA A 78 -57.80 17.06 -24.72
C ALA A 78 -56.98 17.75 -23.62
N GLN A 79 -57.09 19.08 -23.62
CA GLN A 79 -56.39 20.06 -22.79
C GLN A 79 -57.31 20.50 -21.61
N PRO A 80 -56.95 21.50 -20.77
CA PRO A 80 -57.19 21.54 -19.33
C PRO A 80 -58.38 22.43 -18.92
N ALA A 81 -58.78 22.41 -17.65
CA ALA A 81 -59.47 23.55 -17.04
C ALA A 81 -59.39 23.57 -15.52
N SER A 82 -59.27 24.79 -15.03
CA SER A 82 -59.04 25.28 -13.67
C SER A 82 -60.32 25.67 -12.91
N SER A 83 -60.13 25.90 -11.61
CA SER A 83 -60.78 26.88 -10.72
C SER A 83 -62.02 26.46 -9.90
N GLY A 84 -61.97 26.83 -8.61
CA GLY A 84 -63.11 26.82 -7.68
C GLY A 84 -62.71 26.88 -6.19
N GLN A 85 -62.49 28.09 -5.66
CA GLN A 85 -62.41 28.38 -4.21
C GLN A 85 -63.81 28.43 -3.57
N ALA A 86 -63.96 27.92 -2.33
CA ALA A 86 -64.76 28.52 -1.25
C ALA A 86 -64.58 27.81 0.13
N SER A 87 -64.04 28.56 1.10
CA SER A 87 -64.49 28.78 2.50
C SER A 87 -64.72 27.63 3.54
N GLN A 88 -63.76 27.52 4.49
CA GLN A 88 -63.76 27.28 5.97
C GLN A 88 -65.05 26.86 6.76
N PRO A 89 -64.97 26.25 7.99
CA PRO A 89 -63.93 26.42 9.02
C PRO A 89 -63.42 25.20 9.84
N ALA A 90 -62.19 25.38 10.33
CA ALA A 90 -61.48 24.86 11.51
C ALA A 90 -62.02 23.64 12.31
N THR A 91 -61.23 22.55 12.29
CA THR A 91 -61.01 21.64 13.42
C THR A 91 -59.55 21.14 13.41
N SER A 92 -58.94 21.13 14.59
CA SER A 92 -57.53 20.84 14.91
C SER A 92 -57.00 19.52 14.36
N PRO A 93 -55.80 19.45 13.75
CA PRO A 93 -55.12 18.17 13.53
C PRO A 93 -54.26 17.82 14.74
N GLN A 94 -54.59 16.69 15.36
CA GLN A 94 -53.68 15.90 16.17
C GLN A 94 -52.36 15.69 15.42
N THR A 95 -51.26 15.72 16.16
CA THR A 95 -49.94 15.28 15.74
C THR A 95 -50.01 13.85 15.21
N GLU A 96 -50.13 13.73 13.89
CA GLU A 96 -50.01 12.48 13.16
C GLU A 96 -48.51 12.14 13.13
N GLN A 97 -48.09 11.25 14.05
CA GLN A 97 -46.82 10.56 13.94
C GLN A 97 -46.82 9.80 12.62
N ALA A 98 -46.06 10.30 11.65
CA ALA A 98 -45.70 9.54 10.47
C ALA A 98 -45.12 8.18 10.92
N PRO A 99 -45.57 7.05 10.36
CA PRO A 99 -45.06 5.75 10.72
C PRO A 99 -43.56 5.72 10.40
N ALA A 100 -42.75 5.56 11.44
CA ALA A 100 -41.35 5.22 11.28
C ALA A 100 -41.29 4.00 10.35
N SER A 101 -40.62 4.16 9.20
CA SER A 101 -40.35 3.08 8.27
C SER A 101 -39.75 1.92 9.06
N ALA A 102 -40.55 0.88 9.29
CA ALA A 102 -40.11 -0.37 9.85
C ALA A 102 -39.17 -1.01 8.83
N VAL A 103 -37.87 -0.76 8.98
CA VAL A 103 -36.85 -1.63 8.41
C VAL A 103 -37.16 -3.01 8.97
N SER A 104 -37.58 -3.93 8.10
CA SER A 104 -37.93 -5.30 8.51
C SER A 104 -36.71 -5.94 9.17
N ALA A 105 -36.69 -5.95 10.50
CA ALA A 105 -35.68 -6.68 11.25
C ALA A 105 -35.91 -8.16 10.96
N LEU A 106 -34.97 -8.82 10.29
CA LEU A 106 -34.96 -10.28 10.18
C LEU A 106 -35.13 -10.85 11.59
N PRO A 107 -35.97 -11.90 11.79
CA PRO A 107 -36.14 -12.51 13.10
C PRO A 107 -34.78 -12.81 13.73
N GLN A 108 -34.55 -12.57 15.01
CA GLN A 108 -33.26 -12.92 15.62
C GLN A 108 -33.08 -14.45 15.60
N PRO A 109 -31.88 -14.98 15.27
CA PRO A 109 -31.69 -16.42 15.23
C PRO A 109 -31.84 -17.00 16.63
N THR A 110 -32.59 -18.09 16.73
CA THR A 110 -32.85 -18.82 17.98
C THR A 110 -31.90 -19.99 18.18
N THR A 111 -31.18 -20.41 17.13
CA THR A 111 -30.20 -21.50 17.19
C THR A 111 -28.85 -21.08 16.59
N MET A 112 -27.79 -21.78 16.99
CA MET A 112 -26.47 -21.54 16.42
C MET A 112 -26.39 -21.95 14.95
N ASP A 113 -27.20 -22.92 14.53
CA ASP A 113 -27.30 -23.29 13.12
C ASP A 113 -27.85 -22.15 12.26
N GLN A 114 -28.87 -21.43 12.74
CA GLN A 114 -29.38 -20.25 12.04
C GLN A 114 -28.35 -19.12 11.97
N VAL A 115 -27.47 -18.99 12.98
CA VAL A 115 -26.35 -18.04 12.93
C VAL A 115 -25.37 -18.43 11.83
N VAL A 116 -25.04 -19.73 11.72
CA VAL A 116 -24.16 -20.26 10.67
C VAL A 116 -24.73 -20.00 9.28
N ASP A 117 -26.02 -20.26 9.06
CA ASP A 117 -26.67 -20.01 7.77
C ASP A 117 -26.59 -18.53 7.37
N ARG A 118 -26.77 -17.63 8.34
CA ARG A 118 -26.69 -16.18 8.11
C ARG A 118 -25.29 -15.74 7.76
N PHE A 119 -24.27 -16.10 8.53
CA PHE A 119 -22.94 -15.59 8.21
C PHE A 119 -22.39 -16.17 6.90
N ILE A 120 -22.81 -17.38 6.50
CA ILE A 120 -22.53 -17.93 5.17
C ILE A 120 -23.19 -17.05 4.09
N GLU A 121 -24.48 -16.75 4.22
CA GLU A 121 -25.19 -15.87 3.28
C GLU A 121 -24.53 -14.49 3.18
N ARG A 122 -24.12 -13.92 4.32
CA ARG A 122 -23.47 -12.61 4.39
C ARG A 122 -22.08 -12.62 3.77
N GLU A 123 -21.32 -13.71 3.90
CA GLU A 123 -20.02 -13.87 3.22
C GLU A 123 -20.18 -13.90 1.70
N HIS A 124 -21.15 -14.67 1.17
CA HIS A 124 -21.45 -14.67 -0.26
C HIS A 124 -21.93 -13.29 -0.74
N GLY A 125 -22.75 -12.61 0.06
CA GLY A 125 -23.20 -11.24 -0.21
C GLY A 125 -22.04 -10.24 -0.27
N LEU A 126 -21.04 -10.38 0.59
CA LEU A 126 -19.83 -9.56 0.59
C LEU A 126 -19.03 -9.75 -0.71
N VAL A 127 -18.77 -11.01 -1.11
CA VAL A 127 -18.05 -11.33 -2.36
C VAL A 127 -18.73 -10.66 -3.56
N LYS A 128 -20.06 -10.80 -3.67
CA LYS A 128 -20.83 -10.18 -4.75
C LYS A 128 -20.77 -8.65 -4.72
N THR A 129 -20.82 -8.05 -3.54
CA THR A 129 -20.81 -6.59 -3.37
C THR A 129 -19.45 -5.99 -3.76
N LEU A 130 -18.36 -6.70 -3.47
CA LEU A 130 -17.01 -6.24 -3.77
C LEU A 130 -16.58 -6.54 -5.21
N ALA A 131 -17.25 -7.44 -5.93
CA ALA A 131 -16.85 -7.92 -7.26
C ALA A 131 -16.50 -6.82 -8.30
N ASN A 132 -17.12 -5.64 -8.23
CA ASN A 132 -16.88 -4.53 -9.17
C ASN A 132 -15.80 -3.54 -8.71
N ARG A 133 -15.09 -3.83 -7.62
CA ARG A 133 -14.10 -2.97 -6.99
C ARG A 133 -12.69 -3.44 -7.32
N THR A 134 -11.79 -2.47 -7.48
CA THR A 134 -10.37 -2.72 -7.78
C THR A 134 -9.46 -1.97 -6.79
N PRO A 135 -9.46 -2.33 -5.49
CA PRO A 135 -8.66 -1.64 -4.50
C PRO A 135 -7.14 -1.79 -4.73
N VAL A 136 -6.38 -0.89 -4.12
CA VAL A 136 -4.92 -0.99 -4.00
C VAL A 136 -4.59 -1.98 -2.89
N VAL A 137 -3.62 -2.86 -3.15
CA VAL A 137 -3.10 -3.83 -2.19
C VAL A 137 -1.59 -3.63 -2.07
N GLU A 138 -1.16 -3.36 -0.86
CA GLU A 138 0.24 -3.27 -0.47
C GLU A 138 0.59 -4.42 0.44
N THR A 139 1.66 -5.14 0.12
CA THR A 139 2.24 -6.16 1.01
C THR A 139 3.70 -5.82 1.26
N TYR A 140 4.05 -5.62 2.53
CA TYR A 140 5.44 -5.49 2.98
C TYR A 140 5.80 -6.69 3.86
N LEU A 141 6.91 -7.35 3.53
CA LEU A 141 7.35 -8.60 4.15
C LEU A 141 8.80 -8.47 4.61
N GLN A 142 9.10 -9.02 5.79
CA GLN A 142 10.44 -9.12 6.35
C GLN A 142 10.80 -10.59 6.59
N ASP A 143 11.86 -11.05 5.95
CA ASP A 143 12.48 -12.34 6.23
C ASP A 143 13.19 -12.26 7.58
N LEU A 144 13.03 -13.27 8.44
CA LEU A 144 13.50 -13.24 9.82
C LEU A 144 14.67 -14.18 10.08
N VAL A 145 15.57 -13.74 10.95
CA VAL A 145 16.64 -14.57 11.54
C VAL A 145 16.60 -14.44 13.06
N ALA A 146 17.01 -15.50 13.77
CA ALA A 146 17.12 -15.46 15.21
C ALA A 146 18.34 -14.64 15.65
N ASP A 147 18.13 -13.82 16.67
CA ASP A 147 19.11 -13.03 17.41
C ASP A 147 18.98 -13.36 18.90
N ALA A 148 20.11 -13.53 19.58
CA ALA A 148 20.12 -13.99 20.97
C ALA A 148 19.52 -12.97 21.95
N GLN A 149 19.55 -11.68 21.61
CA GLN A 149 19.14 -10.59 22.49
C GLN A 149 17.80 -9.99 22.06
N LEU A 150 17.57 -9.86 20.75
CA LEU A 150 16.40 -9.22 20.17
C LEU A 150 15.31 -10.22 19.75
N GLY A 151 15.57 -11.53 19.82
CA GLY A 151 14.65 -12.54 19.32
C GLY A 151 14.68 -12.60 17.79
N SER A 152 13.52 -12.63 17.13
CA SER A 152 13.49 -12.69 15.67
C SER A 152 13.60 -11.31 15.06
N VAL A 153 14.66 -11.07 14.27
CA VAL A 153 14.95 -9.77 13.65
C VAL A 153 14.95 -9.86 12.12
N PRO A 154 14.67 -8.74 11.40
CA PRO A 154 14.75 -8.71 9.95
C PRO A 154 16.16 -9.01 9.43
N SER A 155 16.21 -9.87 8.41
CA SER A 155 17.43 -10.26 7.66
C SER A 155 17.36 -9.85 6.18
N GLY A 156 16.16 -9.55 5.68
CA GLY A 156 15.87 -9.11 4.33
C GLY A 156 14.41 -8.67 4.24
N ASP A 157 14.04 -7.96 3.18
CA ASP A 157 12.67 -7.48 3.00
C ASP A 157 12.22 -7.47 1.52
N HIS A 158 10.90 -7.47 1.36
CA HIS A 158 10.23 -7.46 0.06
C HIS A 158 9.03 -6.52 0.11
N TYR A 159 8.81 -5.80 -0.99
CA TYR A 159 7.72 -4.86 -1.12
C TYR A 159 6.93 -5.12 -2.41
N PHE A 160 5.61 -5.17 -2.27
CA PHE A 160 4.69 -5.41 -3.38
C PHE A 160 3.54 -4.40 -3.32
N LEU A 161 3.27 -3.75 -4.45
CA LEU A 161 2.14 -2.84 -4.61
C LEU A 161 1.41 -3.14 -5.93
N GLY A 162 0.10 -3.31 -5.88
CA GLY A 162 -0.72 -3.66 -7.05
C GLY A 162 -2.19 -3.30 -6.86
N ARG A 163 -2.96 -3.41 -7.95
CA ARG A 163 -4.43 -3.37 -7.91
C ARG A 163 -4.97 -4.79 -7.85
N MET A 164 -5.86 -5.06 -6.91
CA MET A 164 -6.55 -6.34 -6.79
C MET A 164 -7.92 -6.23 -7.46
N ASP A 165 -8.21 -7.10 -8.41
CA ASP A 165 -9.58 -7.30 -8.90
C ASP A 165 -10.35 -8.16 -7.90
N MET A 166 -11.44 -7.62 -7.34
CA MET A 166 -12.29 -8.34 -6.40
C MET A 166 -13.31 -9.25 -7.11
N GLY A 167 -13.40 -9.19 -8.44
CA GLY A 167 -14.22 -10.07 -9.29
C GLY A 167 -13.61 -11.46 -9.50
N GLU A 168 -14.16 -12.21 -10.46
CA GLU A 168 -13.72 -13.60 -10.75
C GLU A 168 -12.37 -13.68 -11.47
N SER A 169 -11.93 -12.61 -12.15
CA SER A 169 -10.67 -12.57 -12.90
C SER A 169 -9.45 -12.44 -11.98
N VAL A 170 -8.52 -13.39 -12.12
CA VAL A 170 -7.24 -13.46 -11.40
C VAL A 170 -6.18 -12.57 -12.07
N ASP A 171 -6.48 -11.29 -12.26
CA ASP A 171 -5.50 -10.35 -12.81
C ASP A 171 -5.21 -9.23 -11.81
N ARG A 172 -4.11 -9.39 -11.06
CA ARG A 172 -3.47 -8.29 -10.32
C ARG A 172 -2.61 -7.52 -11.32
N LYS A 173 -2.89 -6.23 -11.47
CA LYS A 173 -2.01 -5.32 -12.24
C LYS A 173 -1.04 -4.67 -11.26
N ASP A 174 0.25 -4.95 -11.44
CA ASP A 174 1.31 -4.46 -10.56
C ASP A 174 1.70 -3.01 -10.87
N TYR A 175 1.85 -2.17 -9.83
CA TYR A 175 2.44 -0.83 -9.97
C TYR A 175 3.96 -0.93 -10.18
N LEU A 176 4.57 -1.94 -9.59
CA LEU A 176 6.01 -2.21 -9.68
C LEU A 176 6.24 -3.33 -10.69
N LYS A 177 6.74 -2.99 -11.88
CA LYS A 177 7.26 -4.01 -12.79
C LYS A 177 8.37 -4.75 -12.06
N GLN A 178 8.26 -6.07 -11.97
CA GLN A 178 9.38 -6.91 -11.58
C GLN A 178 10.54 -6.53 -12.50
N GLN A 179 11.63 -5.98 -11.94
CA GLN A 179 12.85 -5.80 -12.72
C GLN A 179 13.18 -7.18 -13.26
N ASP A 180 13.00 -7.37 -14.57
CA ASP A 180 13.53 -8.51 -15.29
C ASP A 180 15.04 -8.48 -15.05
N LYS A 181 15.49 -9.20 -14.01
CA LYS A 181 16.90 -9.54 -13.82
C LYS A 181 17.28 -10.33 -15.05
N GLY A 182 17.82 -9.59 -16.02
CA GLY A 182 17.92 -10.02 -17.40
C GLY A 182 18.59 -11.37 -17.56
N MET A 183 18.40 -11.93 -18.75
CA MET A 183 18.98 -13.19 -19.26
C MET A 183 20.46 -13.41 -18.86
N ARG A 184 21.21 -12.33 -18.59
CA ARG A 184 22.61 -12.32 -18.10
C ARG A 184 22.82 -12.92 -16.69
N THR A 185 21.87 -12.76 -15.75
CA THR A 185 21.96 -13.41 -14.42
C THR A 185 21.57 -14.89 -14.48
N ARG A 186 20.81 -15.30 -15.51
CA ARG A 186 20.40 -16.69 -15.73
C ARG A 186 21.56 -17.58 -16.20
N LEU A 187 22.56 -17.00 -16.87
CA LEU A 187 23.73 -17.71 -17.39
C LEU A 187 24.91 -17.85 -16.41
N MET A 188 24.96 -17.04 -15.34
CA MET A 188 26.06 -17.03 -14.35
C MET A 188 25.68 -17.62 -12.97
N GLY A 189 24.46 -18.09 -12.76
CA GLY A 189 23.92 -18.48 -11.45
C GLY A 189 23.76 -20.00 -11.21
N GLY A 190 24.65 -20.83 -11.75
CA GLY A 190 24.46 -22.29 -11.84
C GLY A 190 24.57 -23.11 -10.54
N PHE A 191 24.98 -22.56 -9.39
CA PHE A 191 25.26 -23.39 -8.19
C PHE A 191 24.68 -22.87 -6.85
N GLN A 192 23.85 -21.82 -6.83
CA GLN A 192 23.28 -21.25 -5.59
C GLN A 192 21.73 -21.26 -5.51
N LYS A 193 21.04 -21.92 -6.45
CA LYS A 193 19.57 -21.85 -6.60
C LYS A 193 18.82 -23.10 -6.10
N LEU A 194 19.08 -23.60 -4.88
CA LEU A 194 18.27 -24.70 -4.36
C LEU A 194 17.25 -24.39 -3.27
N PHE A 195 17.18 -23.17 -2.69
CA PHE A 195 16.24 -22.93 -1.58
C PHE A 195 15.61 -21.53 -1.49
N LYS A 196 15.59 -20.73 -2.57
CA LYS A 196 14.90 -19.42 -2.52
C LYS A 196 13.39 -19.62 -2.67
N VAL A 197 12.67 -19.44 -1.57
CA VAL A 197 11.21 -19.32 -1.57
C VAL A 197 10.84 -18.11 -2.43
N GLN A 198 9.97 -18.32 -3.41
CA GLN A 198 9.44 -17.25 -4.22
C GLN A 198 8.08 -16.88 -3.66
N TYR A 199 8.01 -15.73 -2.97
CA TYR A 199 6.74 -15.18 -2.51
C TYR A 199 5.85 -14.86 -3.72
N GLN A 200 4.63 -15.37 -3.71
CA GLN A 200 3.61 -15.05 -4.71
C GLN A 200 2.72 -13.93 -4.15
N PRO A 201 2.81 -12.69 -4.65
CA PRO A 201 2.02 -11.56 -4.15
C PRO A 201 0.51 -11.84 -4.21
N MET A 202 0.09 -12.60 -5.23
CA MET A 202 -1.30 -13.03 -5.39
C MET A 202 -1.80 -13.87 -4.21
N GLY A 203 -0.96 -14.70 -3.59
CA GLY A 203 -1.33 -15.56 -2.47
C GLY A 203 -1.80 -14.79 -1.24
N PHE A 204 -1.18 -13.63 -0.96
CA PHE A 204 -1.56 -12.77 0.17
C PHE A 204 -2.91 -12.08 -0.06
N SER A 205 -3.23 -11.67 -1.29
CA SER A 205 -4.53 -11.07 -1.59
C SER A 205 -5.71 -12.03 -1.46
N TRP A 206 -5.50 -13.34 -1.64
CA TRP A 206 -6.56 -14.33 -1.43
C TRP A 206 -6.94 -14.51 0.04
N MET A 207 -6.11 -14.06 0.98
CA MET A 207 -6.32 -14.20 2.44
C MET A 207 -7.42 -13.28 3.01
N VAL A 208 -8.15 -12.55 2.16
CA VAL A 208 -9.28 -11.71 2.57
C VAL A 208 -10.59 -12.49 2.74
N TYR A 209 -10.71 -13.66 2.11
CA TYR A 209 -11.90 -14.52 2.11
C TYR A 209 -11.64 -15.80 2.88
N ALA A 210 -12.68 -16.41 3.46
CA ALA A 210 -12.57 -17.79 3.95
C ALA A 210 -12.56 -18.77 2.77
N ASP A 211 -13.58 -18.69 1.93
CA ASP A 211 -13.65 -19.36 0.63
C ASP A 211 -14.57 -18.51 -0.23
N ARG A 212 -14.21 -18.32 -1.51
CA ARG A 212 -14.99 -17.45 -2.40
C ARG A 212 -16.13 -18.16 -3.08
N ALA A 213 -15.97 -19.46 -3.33
CA ALA A 213 -16.89 -20.24 -4.15
C ALA A 213 -17.74 -21.16 -3.29
N ASP A 214 -17.11 -21.85 -2.33
CA ASP A 214 -17.72 -22.99 -1.66
C ASP A 214 -17.74 -22.83 -0.13
N PHE A 215 -17.91 -21.59 0.37
CA PHE A 215 -18.04 -21.34 1.81
C PHE A 215 -19.44 -21.73 2.32
N ASP A 216 -19.67 -23.04 2.43
CA ASP A 216 -20.98 -23.60 2.73
C ASP A 216 -20.91 -24.78 3.72
N ARG A 217 -22.09 -25.29 4.11
CA ARG A 217 -22.22 -26.46 4.98
C ARG A 217 -21.92 -27.79 4.30
N GLU A 218 -21.83 -27.85 2.98
CA GLU A 218 -21.46 -29.09 2.28
C GLU A 218 -19.96 -29.34 2.45
N HIS A 219 -19.16 -28.28 2.37
CA HIS A 219 -17.70 -28.32 2.40
C HIS A 219 -17.10 -28.08 3.79
N TYR A 220 -17.84 -27.46 4.71
CA TYR A 220 -17.34 -27.07 6.04
C TYR A 220 -18.17 -27.58 7.22
N GLU A 221 -17.49 -27.76 8.34
CA GLU A 221 -18.07 -27.92 9.67
C GLU A 221 -17.77 -26.67 10.51
N PHE A 222 -18.79 -26.19 11.21
CA PHE A 222 -18.74 -24.98 12.03
C PHE A 222 -18.99 -25.33 13.49
N HIS A 223 -18.04 -24.98 14.35
CA HIS A 223 -18.10 -25.28 15.78
C HIS A 223 -18.05 -23.99 16.58
N TYR A 224 -19.15 -23.67 17.28
CA TYR A 224 -19.20 -22.51 18.14
C TYR A 224 -18.30 -22.69 19.37
N ILE A 225 -17.50 -21.66 19.69
CA ILE A 225 -16.55 -21.69 20.80
C ILE A 225 -17.06 -20.82 21.95
N HIS A 226 -17.20 -19.51 21.72
CA HIS A 226 -17.59 -18.55 22.75
C HIS A 226 -18.01 -17.20 22.12
N ARG A 227 -18.32 -16.21 22.97
CA ARG A 227 -18.51 -14.80 22.58
C ARG A 227 -17.39 -13.96 23.14
N GLU A 228 -16.90 -13.00 22.38
CA GLU A 228 -15.94 -12.01 22.87
C GLU A 228 -16.17 -10.64 22.21
N PHE A 229 -15.49 -9.62 22.73
CA PHE A 229 -15.52 -8.28 22.15
C PHE A 229 -14.24 -8.00 21.37
N LEU A 230 -14.41 -7.53 20.14
CA LEU A 230 -13.34 -6.93 19.35
C LEU A 230 -13.61 -5.43 19.29
N GLY A 231 -12.97 -4.65 20.18
CA GLY A 231 -13.33 -3.25 20.38
C GLY A 231 -14.75 -3.09 20.91
N ASP A 232 -15.59 -2.34 20.19
CA ASP A 232 -16.99 -2.08 20.55
C ASP A 232 -17.96 -3.12 19.95
N VAL A 233 -17.43 -4.12 19.24
CA VAL A 233 -18.22 -5.11 18.49
C VAL A 233 -18.23 -6.43 19.24
N ARG A 234 -19.43 -6.85 19.65
CA ARG A 234 -19.62 -8.19 20.20
C ARG A 234 -19.62 -9.22 19.07
N CYS A 235 -18.82 -10.25 19.23
CA CYS A 235 -18.61 -11.31 18.25
C CYS A 235 -19.01 -12.68 18.80
N LEU A 236 -19.51 -13.55 17.93
CA LEU A 236 -19.64 -14.99 18.09
C LEU A 236 -18.43 -15.64 17.39
N VAL A 237 -17.76 -16.55 18.08
CA VAL A 237 -16.50 -17.15 17.59
C VAL A 237 -16.75 -18.60 17.18
N PHE A 238 -16.30 -18.96 15.98
CA PHE A 238 -16.45 -20.29 15.42
C PHE A 238 -15.13 -20.84 14.91
N ASP A 239 -14.86 -22.11 15.20
CA ASP A 239 -13.86 -22.88 14.46
C ASP A 239 -14.51 -23.42 13.17
N VAL A 240 -13.77 -23.28 12.07
CA VAL A 240 -14.16 -23.67 10.72
C VAL A 240 -13.18 -24.73 10.24
N THR A 241 -13.70 -25.93 10.00
CA THR A 241 -12.89 -27.08 9.56
C THR A 241 -13.44 -27.59 8.23
N PRO A 242 -12.59 -27.76 7.19
CA PRO A 242 -13.04 -28.35 5.95
C PRO A 242 -13.34 -29.84 6.15
N LYS A 243 -14.46 -30.30 5.59
CA LYS A 243 -14.82 -31.72 5.61
C LYS A 243 -13.83 -32.57 4.81
N LYS A 244 -13.82 -33.86 5.10
CA LYS A 244 -13.04 -34.83 4.31
C LYS A 244 -13.51 -34.77 2.85
N ASN A 245 -12.56 -34.77 1.91
CA ASN A 245 -12.79 -34.74 0.47
C ASN A 245 -13.44 -33.45 -0.08
N SER A 246 -13.43 -32.34 0.65
CA SER A 246 -13.99 -31.06 0.18
C SER A 246 -13.12 -30.30 -0.84
N GLY A 247 -12.01 -30.90 -1.29
CA GLY A 247 -11.06 -30.29 -2.24
C GLY A 247 -9.74 -29.87 -1.60
N ARG A 248 -9.04 -28.92 -2.23
CA ARG A 248 -7.76 -28.36 -1.75
C ARG A 248 -7.90 -26.86 -1.52
N GLY A 249 -7.03 -26.29 -0.69
CA GLY A 249 -7.01 -24.84 -0.47
C GLY A 249 -8.23 -24.31 0.27
N ARG A 250 -8.88 -25.13 1.09
CA ARG A 250 -10.03 -24.74 1.91
C ARG A 250 -9.57 -24.10 3.20
N PHE A 251 -10.23 -23.05 3.66
CA PHE A 251 -9.91 -22.41 4.93
C PHE A 251 -9.99 -23.38 6.12
N LEU A 252 -9.00 -23.31 7.00
CA LEU A 252 -8.95 -24.03 8.26
C LEU A 252 -8.53 -23.02 9.33
N GLY A 253 -9.40 -22.77 10.29
CA GLY A 253 -9.11 -21.78 11.32
C GLY A 253 -10.34 -21.33 12.08
N ARG A 254 -10.32 -20.06 12.49
CA ARG A 254 -11.33 -19.44 13.33
C ARG A 254 -11.87 -18.18 12.67
N VAL A 255 -13.17 -17.96 12.81
CA VAL A 255 -13.85 -16.74 12.35
C VAL A 255 -14.59 -16.06 13.50
N TRP A 256 -14.63 -14.73 13.42
CA TRP A 256 -15.38 -13.88 14.33
C TRP A 256 -16.54 -13.25 13.58
N VAL A 257 -17.74 -13.48 14.07
CA VAL A 257 -19.00 -13.07 13.44
C VAL A 257 -19.67 -12.04 14.33
N GLU A 258 -19.94 -10.83 13.86
CA GLU A 258 -20.60 -9.81 14.69
C GLU A 258 -22.08 -10.13 14.95
N ASP A 259 -22.61 -9.65 16.07
CA ASP A 259 -23.89 -10.12 16.61
C ASP A 259 -25.16 -9.44 16.09
N GLN A 260 -25.08 -8.48 15.16
CA GLN A 260 -26.25 -7.79 14.60
C GLN A 260 -26.65 -8.33 13.24
N ASP A 261 -25.75 -8.23 12.26
CA ASP A 261 -25.99 -8.59 10.86
C ASP A 261 -25.23 -9.87 10.46
N PHE A 262 -24.58 -10.53 11.43
CA PHE A 262 -23.83 -11.78 11.27
C PHE A 262 -22.74 -11.71 10.20
N ASN A 263 -22.06 -10.58 10.04
CA ASN A 263 -20.90 -10.48 9.15
C ASN A 263 -19.65 -11.08 9.81
N ILE A 264 -18.81 -11.76 9.02
CA ILE A 264 -17.46 -12.13 9.46
C ILE A 264 -16.60 -10.86 9.49
N VAL A 265 -15.98 -10.57 10.64
CA VAL A 265 -15.16 -9.37 10.88
C VAL A 265 -13.66 -9.66 11.04
N ARG A 266 -13.32 -10.91 11.40
CA ARG A 266 -11.94 -11.39 11.51
C ARG A 266 -11.86 -12.86 11.07
N LEU A 267 -10.77 -13.23 10.42
CA LEU A 267 -10.41 -14.61 10.09
C LEU A 267 -8.98 -14.88 10.56
N ASN A 268 -8.76 -15.96 11.28
CA ASN A 268 -7.44 -16.38 11.74
C ASN A 268 -7.23 -17.85 11.39
N GLY A 269 -6.24 -18.18 10.56
CA GLY A 269 -6.07 -19.55 10.10
C GLY A 269 -5.14 -19.70 8.90
N THR A 270 -5.29 -20.79 8.19
CA THR A 270 -4.55 -21.12 6.97
C THR A 270 -5.46 -21.81 5.95
N TYR A 271 -4.93 -22.17 4.79
CA TYR A 271 -5.63 -23.00 3.81
C TYR A 271 -5.07 -24.42 3.80
N ALA A 272 -5.94 -25.42 3.68
CA ALA A 272 -5.58 -26.83 3.69
C ALA A 272 -6.49 -27.67 2.77
N PRO A 273 -6.00 -28.82 2.26
CA PRO A 273 -4.60 -29.21 2.18
C PRO A 273 -3.82 -28.44 1.10
N ALA A 274 -2.56 -28.10 1.39
CA ALA A 274 -1.66 -27.45 0.43
C ALA A 274 -1.31 -28.39 -0.75
N PRO A 275 -1.26 -27.90 -2.01
CA PRO A 275 -0.65 -28.60 -3.15
C PRO A 275 0.78 -29.07 -2.86
N ARG A 276 1.24 -30.14 -3.54
CA ARG A 276 2.64 -30.59 -3.42
C ARG A 276 3.59 -29.46 -3.83
N ASN A 277 4.64 -29.23 -3.03
CA ASN A 277 5.64 -28.16 -3.23
C ASN A 277 5.08 -26.73 -3.16
N SER A 278 3.94 -26.52 -2.51
CA SER A 278 3.40 -25.19 -2.21
C SER A 278 3.09 -25.07 -0.72
N TYR A 279 3.11 -23.85 -0.21
CA TYR A 279 2.81 -23.55 1.18
C TYR A 279 1.68 -22.53 1.22
N PHE A 280 0.72 -22.76 2.11
CA PHE A 280 -0.22 -21.74 2.53
C PHE A 280 0.26 -21.17 3.85
N PHE A 281 0.33 -19.84 3.91
CA PHE A 281 0.79 -19.16 5.11
C PHE A 281 -0.36 -18.93 6.08
N HIS A 282 -0.04 -18.90 7.36
CA HIS A 282 -0.97 -18.46 8.39
C HIS A 282 -1.28 -16.98 8.20
N MET A 283 -2.55 -16.65 8.41
CA MET A 283 -3.08 -15.31 8.21
C MET A 283 -3.96 -14.90 9.38
N ASP A 284 -3.94 -13.60 9.67
CA ASP A 284 -4.91 -12.91 10.51
C ASP A 284 -5.49 -11.74 9.72
N SER A 285 -6.70 -11.94 9.19
CA SER A 285 -7.40 -11.04 8.29
C SER A 285 -8.48 -10.27 9.04
N TRP A 286 -8.50 -8.95 8.87
CA TRP A 286 -9.40 -8.03 9.58
C TRP A 286 -10.22 -7.19 8.61
N ARG A 287 -11.49 -7.01 8.95
CA ARG A 287 -12.46 -6.21 8.20
C ARG A 287 -12.96 -5.03 9.03
N LEU A 288 -13.25 -3.91 8.39
CA LEU A 288 -13.72 -2.68 9.03
C LEU A 288 -15.13 -2.30 8.53
N ASN A 289 -16.00 -1.82 9.42
CA ASN A 289 -17.33 -1.35 9.04
C ASN A 289 -17.30 0.13 8.66
N LEU A 290 -17.02 0.38 7.38
CA LEU A 290 -16.81 1.73 6.82
C LEU A 290 -18.01 2.23 6.00
N ILE A 291 -18.93 1.32 5.68
CA ILE A 291 -20.17 1.58 4.95
C ILE A 291 -21.32 0.84 5.62
N PRO A 292 -22.57 1.31 5.45
CA PRO A 292 -23.74 0.61 5.96
C PRO A 292 -23.78 -0.85 5.49
N GLY A 293 -24.03 -1.77 6.42
CA GLY A 293 -24.33 -3.17 6.11
C GLY A 293 -23.16 -4.04 5.66
N TYR A 294 -21.90 -3.56 5.56
CA TYR A 294 -20.77 -4.39 5.15
C TYR A 294 -19.48 -4.14 5.93
N TRP A 295 -18.72 -5.21 6.14
CA TRP A 295 -17.39 -5.20 6.74
C TRP A 295 -16.34 -5.43 5.65
N VAL A 296 -15.56 -4.39 5.36
CA VAL A 296 -14.66 -4.34 4.21
C VAL A 296 -13.28 -4.89 4.59
N PRO A 297 -12.70 -5.85 3.82
CA PRO A 297 -11.34 -6.34 4.07
C PRO A 297 -10.30 -5.23 4.02
N SER A 298 -9.50 -5.12 5.07
CA SER A 298 -8.64 -3.95 5.29
C SER A 298 -7.20 -4.30 5.60
N TYR A 299 -6.99 -5.30 6.47
CA TYR A 299 -5.67 -5.68 6.95
C TYR A 299 -5.52 -7.19 6.94
N ILE A 300 -4.34 -7.67 6.56
CA ILE A 300 -3.92 -9.05 6.76
C ILE A 300 -2.54 -9.03 7.38
N TYR A 301 -2.36 -9.74 8.47
CA TYR A 301 -1.06 -10.09 9.01
C TYR A 301 -0.74 -11.53 8.66
N SER A 302 0.50 -11.81 8.24
CA SER A 302 0.97 -13.18 8.04
C SER A 302 2.30 -13.36 8.75
N GLU A 303 2.46 -14.49 9.41
CA GLU A 303 3.70 -14.84 10.09
C GLU A 303 3.96 -16.33 9.93
N GLU A 304 5.20 -16.65 9.60
CA GLU A 304 5.71 -18.00 9.53
C GLU A 304 7.05 -18.08 10.24
N GLY A 305 7.39 -19.28 10.68
CA GLY A 305 8.65 -19.55 11.36
C GLY A 305 8.42 -20.17 12.72
N ASP A 306 9.21 -21.19 13.02
CA ASP A 306 9.34 -21.74 14.35
C ASP A 306 10.81 -21.61 14.75
N PHE A 307 11.07 -20.78 15.76
CA PHE A 307 12.41 -20.55 16.30
C PHE A 307 12.72 -21.44 17.51
N SER A 308 11.89 -22.47 17.76
CA SER A 308 12.13 -23.45 18.81
C SER A 308 13.32 -24.37 18.50
N ALA A 309 13.94 -24.90 19.56
CA ALA A 309 15.10 -25.78 19.43
C ALA A 309 14.73 -27.06 18.65
N GLY A 310 15.36 -27.25 17.48
CA GLY A 310 15.14 -28.41 16.61
C GLY A 310 14.12 -28.21 15.48
N ALA A 311 13.54 -27.03 15.36
CA ALA A 311 12.64 -26.69 14.26
C ALA A 311 13.36 -26.79 12.90
N LYS A 312 12.75 -27.53 11.95
CA LYS A 312 13.25 -27.70 10.57
C LYS A 312 12.63 -26.71 9.59
N ASN A 313 11.82 -25.77 10.08
CA ASN A 313 11.14 -24.79 9.24
C ASN A 313 12.17 -23.88 8.59
N LYS A 314 12.22 -23.92 7.24
CA LYS A 314 13.18 -23.15 6.44
C LYS A 314 12.68 -21.74 6.09
N ILE A 315 11.46 -21.41 6.49
CA ILE A 315 10.77 -20.18 6.15
C ILE A 315 10.40 -19.49 7.46
N ALA A 316 10.95 -18.31 7.68
CA ALA A 316 10.58 -17.46 8.80
C ALA A 316 10.42 -16.04 8.28
N PHE A 317 9.22 -15.48 8.37
CA PHE A 317 8.93 -14.12 7.93
C PHE A 317 7.73 -13.54 8.69
N LYS A 318 7.63 -12.22 8.65
CA LYS A 318 6.39 -11.50 8.97
C LYS A 318 5.98 -10.61 7.81
N ALA A 319 4.69 -10.43 7.60
CA ALA A 319 4.16 -9.59 6.55
C ALA A 319 2.92 -8.81 7.00
N GLN A 320 2.82 -7.57 6.55
CA GLN A 320 1.61 -6.76 6.60
C GLN A 320 1.08 -6.58 5.19
N THR A 321 -0.18 -6.92 4.99
CA THR A 321 -0.93 -6.53 3.79
C THR A 321 -2.01 -5.52 4.18
N ARG A 322 -2.06 -4.40 3.46
CA ARG A 322 -3.05 -3.34 3.62
C ARG A 322 -3.81 -3.16 2.32
N ILE A 323 -5.12 -2.95 2.44
CA ILE A 323 -6.02 -2.81 1.30
C ILE A 323 -6.79 -1.50 1.47
N TRP A 324 -6.82 -0.68 0.43
CA TRP A 324 -7.55 0.59 0.41
C TRP A 324 -7.97 0.96 -1.01
N GLY A 325 -8.63 2.10 -1.19
CA GLY A 325 -9.08 2.56 -2.49
C GLY A 325 -10.32 1.83 -3.00
N TYR A 326 -11.19 1.39 -2.09
CA TYR A 326 -12.46 0.77 -2.50
C TYR A 326 -13.37 1.75 -3.23
N ASP A 327 -13.29 3.06 -2.96
CA ASP A 327 -14.12 4.10 -3.58
C ASP A 327 -13.37 5.07 -4.50
N LEU A 328 -12.21 4.66 -5.06
CA LEU A 328 -11.41 5.48 -5.98
C LEU A 328 -12.18 6.00 -7.21
N LYS A 329 -13.27 5.33 -7.60
CA LYS A 329 -14.10 5.74 -8.75
C LYS A 329 -14.99 6.95 -8.45
N LYS A 330 -15.15 7.34 -7.19
CA LYS A 330 -16.13 8.34 -6.73
C LYS A 330 -15.51 9.67 -6.28
N SER A 331 -14.21 9.88 -6.52
CA SER A 331 -13.55 11.13 -6.12
C SER A 331 -13.96 12.30 -7.05
N ASP A 332 -14.73 13.21 -6.46
CA ASP A 332 -14.90 14.65 -6.74
C ASP A 332 -15.76 15.11 -7.95
N LYS A 333 -15.77 14.42 -9.10
CA LYS A 333 -16.43 15.01 -10.32
C LYS A 333 -17.94 14.78 -10.45
N ASP A 334 -18.49 13.71 -9.87
CA ASP A 334 -19.94 13.48 -9.87
C ASP A 334 -20.66 14.36 -8.82
N ASP A 335 -19.95 14.74 -7.75
CA ASP A 335 -20.47 15.67 -6.73
C ASP A 335 -20.47 17.13 -7.25
N GLU A 336 -19.50 17.53 -8.09
CA GLU A 336 -19.53 18.85 -8.75
C GLU A 336 -20.77 19.03 -9.63
N LEU A 337 -21.17 18.02 -10.41
CA LEU A 337 -22.36 18.09 -11.26
C LEU A 337 -23.69 18.04 -10.48
N THR A 338 -23.70 17.37 -9.32
CA THR A 338 -24.90 17.27 -8.48
C THR A 338 -25.05 18.44 -7.50
N GLN A 339 -23.97 19.19 -7.23
CA GLN A 339 -23.98 20.42 -6.43
C GLN A 339 -24.17 21.71 -7.25
N ILE A 340 -24.30 21.63 -8.58
CA ILE A 340 -24.85 22.75 -9.38
C ILE A 340 -26.34 22.84 -9.04
N ARG A 341 -26.64 23.51 -7.91
CA ARG A 341 -27.96 24.08 -7.69
C ARG A 341 -28.16 25.12 -8.79
N VAL A 342 -29.23 24.94 -9.55
CA VAL A 342 -29.74 25.93 -10.51
C VAL A 342 -30.23 27.13 -9.70
N GLU A 343 -29.30 27.96 -9.25
CA GLU A 343 -29.58 29.33 -8.85
C GLU A 343 -29.29 30.22 -10.06
N ASP A 344 -30.32 30.94 -10.48
CA ASP A 344 -30.35 31.78 -11.67
C ASP A 344 -29.15 32.74 -11.74
N SER A 345 -28.54 32.80 -12.92
CA SER A 345 -27.37 33.59 -13.31
C SER A 345 -26.02 33.14 -12.71
N VAL A 346 -25.28 32.34 -13.49
CA VAL A 346 -23.81 32.29 -13.40
C VAL A 346 -23.31 33.69 -13.74
N LYS A 347 -23.14 34.53 -12.72
CA LYS A 347 -22.34 35.75 -12.84
C LYS A 347 -20.89 35.30 -12.81
N ASP A 348 -20.21 35.58 -13.91
CA ASP A 348 -18.77 35.54 -13.96
C ASP A 348 -18.23 36.62 -13.00
N ASP A 349 -18.00 36.23 -11.75
CA ASP A 349 -17.33 37.05 -10.73
C ASP A 349 -15.81 36.98 -10.88
N SER A 350 -15.29 36.41 -11.99
CA SER A 350 -13.89 36.67 -12.31
C SER A 350 -13.75 38.18 -12.45
N PRO A 351 -12.82 38.82 -11.72
CA PRO A 351 -12.50 40.21 -11.97
C PRO A 351 -12.25 40.37 -13.47
N ALA A 352 -12.44 41.57 -14.03
CA ALA A 352 -11.79 41.91 -15.29
C ALA A 352 -10.26 41.88 -15.05
N ALA A 353 -9.71 40.68 -14.94
CA ALA A 353 -8.37 40.39 -14.52
C ALA A 353 -7.51 40.78 -15.71
N GLN A 354 -6.63 41.75 -15.48
CA GLN A 354 -5.58 42.03 -16.45
C GLN A 354 -4.79 40.74 -16.70
N ASP A 355 -4.35 40.54 -17.94
CA ASP A 355 -3.51 39.41 -18.30
C ASP A 355 -2.37 39.26 -17.29
N ALA A 356 -2.16 38.03 -16.82
CA ALA A 356 -1.08 37.74 -15.88
C ALA A 356 0.26 38.20 -16.48
N SER A 357 1.06 38.91 -15.70
CA SER A 357 2.43 39.24 -16.12
C SER A 357 3.22 37.95 -16.39
N PRO A 358 4.27 37.97 -17.25
CA PRO A 358 5.02 36.76 -17.58
C PRO A 358 5.50 35.94 -16.38
N LEU A 359 5.91 36.62 -15.29
CA LEU A 359 6.34 35.97 -14.05
C LEU A 359 5.17 35.38 -13.26
N GLN A 360 4.00 36.04 -13.26
CA GLN A 360 2.79 35.48 -12.64
C GLN A 360 2.30 34.25 -13.42
N ALA A 361 2.27 34.34 -14.75
CA ALA A 361 1.91 33.22 -15.61
C ALA A 361 2.84 32.01 -15.41
N GLU A 362 4.15 32.22 -15.25
CA GLU A 362 5.09 31.13 -14.95
C GLU A 362 4.80 30.45 -13.58
N ARG A 363 4.41 31.24 -12.57
CA ARG A 363 4.06 30.71 -11.24
C ARG A 363 2.74 29.95 -11.24
N GLU A 364 1.74 30.45 -11.96
CA GLU A 364 0.46 29.77 -12.17
C GLU A 364 0.68 28.45 -12.92
N TRP A 365 1.55 28.46 -13.94
CA TRP A 365 1.92 27.25 -14.69
C TRP A 365 2.62 26.20 -13.81
N GLN A 366 3.51 26.62 -12.92
CA GLN A 366 4.12 25.74 -11.92
C GLN A 366 3.10 25.20 -10.92
N GLN A 367 2.10 26.00 -10.54
CA GLN A 367 1.04 25.57 -9.63
C GLN A 367 0.15 24.52 -10.31
N GLN A 368 -0.20 24.74 -11.56
CA GLN A 368 -0.96 23.77 -12.34
C GLN A 368 -0.20 22.44 -12.49
N ALA A 369 1.11 22.47 -12.72
CA ALA A 369 1.94 21.27 -12.73
C ALA A 369 1.87 20.48 -11.41
N GLU A 370 1.92 21.20 -10.29
CA GLU A 370 1.85 20.63 -8.95
C GLU A 370 0.46 20.03 -8.67
N ASP A 371 -0.60 20.77 -8.96
CA ASP A 371 -1.98 20.32 -8.76
C ASP A 371 -2.31 19.10 -9.63
N ASN A 372 -1.84 19.07 -10.88
CA ASN A 372 -1.98 17.91 -11.76
C ASN A 372 -1.34 16.65 -11.19
N VAL A 373 -0.13 16.76 -10.62
CA VAL A 373 0.55 15.63 -9.99
C VAL A 373 -0.22 15.16 -8.76
N VAL A 374 -0.64 16.08 -7.91
CA VAL A 374 -1.40 15.79 -6.68
C VAL A 374 -2.73 15.12 -7.01
N GLU A 375 -3.50 15.65 -7.97
CA GLU A 375 -4.75 15.04 -8.47
C GLU A 375 -4.46 13.64 -9.02
N ARG A 376 -3.42 13.49 -9.85
CA ARG A 376 -3.08 12.21 -10.48
C ARG A 376 -2.73 11.13 -9.45
N LEU A 377 -1.92 11.46 -8.45
CA LEU A 377 -1.51 10.56 -7.37
C LEU A 377 -2.68 10.23 -6.44
N THR A 378 -3.55 11.20 -6.15
CA THR A 378 -4.77 10.99 -5.35
C THR A 378 -5.72 10.04 -6.08
N ARG A 379 -6.00 10.28 -7.37
CA ARG A 379 -6.85 9.42 -8.22
C ARG A 379 -6.29 8.01 -8.38
N ALA A 380 -4.96 7.87 -8.40
CA ALA A 380 -4.30 6.57 -8.45
C ALA A 380 -4.37 5.80 -7.12
N GLY A 381 -4.92 6.39 -6.05
CA GLY A 381 -4.96 5.81 -4.71
C GLY A 381 -3.58 5.72 -4.06
N LEU A 382 -2.62 6.56 -4.47
CA LEU A 382 -1.28 6.58 -3.89
C LEU A 382 -1.10 7.71 -2.88
N LEU A 383 -1.82 8.82 -3.05
CA LEU A 383 -1.81 9.97 -2.15
C LEU A 383 -3.14 10.07 -1.40
N ALA A 384 -3.10 10.27 -0.09
CA ALA A 384 -4.29 10.50 0.72
C ALA A 384 -4.98 11.80 0.27
N PRO A 385 -6.32 11.88 0.23
CA PRO A 385 -7.04 13.15 0.13
C PRO A 385 -6.65 14.09 1.27
N ALA A 386 -6.86 15.40 1.08
CA ALA A 386 -6.51 16.39 2.09
C ALA A 386 -7.18 16.09 3.44
N GLY A 387 -6.40 16.13 4.53
CA GLY A 387 -6.86 15.66 5.84
C GLY A 387 -6.18 16.31 7.04
N ASP A 388 -6.53 15.83 8.24
CA ASP A 388 -5.99 16.40 9.49
C ASP A 388 -4.50 16.09 9.70
N LEU A 389 -4.00 14.97 9.18
CA LEU A 389 -2.57 14.67 9.20
C LEU A 389 -1.78 15.73 8.41
N ASP A 390 -2.30 16.22 7.28
CA ASP A 390 -1.64 17.31 6.53
C ASP A 390 -1.51 18.57 7.38
N LYS A 391 -2.50 18.90 8.21
CA LYS A 391 -2.42 20.07 9.10
C LYS A 391 -1.34 19.92 10.18
N ILE A 392 -1.16 18.70 10.69
CA ILE A 392 -0.11 18.39 11.66
C ILE A 392 1.27 18.57 10.99
N LEU A 393 1.46 18.00 9.80
CA LEU A 393 2.69 18.15 9.02
C LEU A 393 2.96 19.62 8.69
N MET A 394 1.94 20.36 8.25
CA MET A 394 2.01 21.80 7.99
C MET A 394 2.41 22.60 9.23
N THR A 395 1.99 22.20 10.43
CA THR A 395 2.39 22.88 11.68
C THR A 395 3.91 22.80 11.88
N VAL A 396 4.51 21.63 11.63
CA VAL A 396 5.97 21.44 11.72
C VAL A 396 6.69 22.26 10.66
N VAL A 397 6.22 22.26 9.41
CA VAL A 397 6.79 23.06 8.31
C VAL A 397 6.69 24.56 8.61
N ASN A 398 5.55 25.02 9.12
CA ASN A 398 5.35 26.43 9.47
C ASN A 398 6.28 26.86 10.60
N ASN A 399 6.53 26.02 11.60
CA ASN A 399 7.52 26.30 12.63
C ASN A 399 8.90 26.54 12.02
N LEU A 400 9.33 25.70 11.06
CA LEU A 400 10.61 25.88 10.36
C LEU A 400 10.65 27.18 9.54
N LEU A 401 9.59 27.51 8.81
CA LEU A 401 9.50 28.75 8.01
C LEU A 401 9.60 30.00 8.89
N VAL A 402 8.79 30.05 9.94
CA VAL A 402 8.67 31.22 10.83
C VAL A 402 9.97 31.46 11.58
N THR A 403 10.58 30.44 12.20
CA THR A 403 11.81 30.65 12.98
C THR A 403 13.02 30.98 12.12
N ASN A 404 12.99 30.62 10.82
CA ASN A 404 14.04 30.95 9.87
C ASN A 404 13.77 32.25 9.07
N ASN A 405 12.67 32.96 9.36
CA ASN A 405 12.26 34.17 8.63
C ASN A 405 12.18 33.96 7.11
N ILE A 406 11.63 32.81 6.68
CA ILE A 406 11.50 32.47 5.27
C ILE A 406 10.11 32.87 4.79
N ASP A 407 10.09 33.78 3.82
CA ASP A 407 8.89 34.15 3.08
C ASP A 407 9.01 33.61 1.64
N LEU A 408 8.04 32.79 1.25
CA LEU A 408 8.01 32.15 -0.07
C LEU A 408 6.88 32.76 -0.91
N PRO A 409 7.09 32.96 -2.22
CA PRO A 409 6.09 33.58 -3.08
C PRO A 409 4.81 32.75 -3.25
N ARG A 410 4.87 31.45 -2.92
CA ARG A 410 3.73 30.53 -2.91
C ARG A 410 3.73 29.76 -1.58
N PRO A 411 2.54 29.46 -1.02
CA PRO A 411 2.45 28.71 0.23
C PRO A 411 2.99 27.30 0.06
N VAL A 412 3.64 26.78 1.11
CA VAL A 412 4.03 25.37 1.17
C VAL A 412 2.80 24.54 1.57
N ARG A 413 2.67 23.35 0.97
CA ARG A 413 1.64 22.36 1.33
C ARG A 413 2.33 21.06 1.75
N THR A 414 1.65 20.24 2.53
CA THR A 414 2.10 18.88 2.84
C THR A 414 1.03 17.88 2.48
N ARG A 415 1.43 16.72 1.95
CA ARG A 415 0.53 15.60 1.64
C ARG A 415 1.13 14.27 2.05
N VAL A 416 0.26 13.29 2.26
CA VAL A 416 0.64 11.95 2.75
C VAL A 416 0.56 10.94 1.62
N LEU A 417 1.68 10.32 1.28
CA LEU A 417 1.73 9.14 0.42
C LEU A 417 1.33 7.91 1.26
N LEU A 418 0.40 7.10 0.76
CA LEU A 418 -0.23 6.02 1.53
C LEU A 418 0.67 4.79 1.74
N THR A 419 1.81 4.73 1.06
CA THR A 419 2.68 3.56 0.98
C THR A 419 3.68 3.44 2.14
N ALA A 420 4.23 2.23 2.32
CA ALA A 420 5.18 1.85 3.36
C ALA A 420 6.65 2.26 3.13
N PRO A 421 7.21 2.27 1.91
CA PRO A 421 8.61 2.65 1.71
C PRO A 421 8.91 4.02 2.31
N LEU A 422 10.05 4.18 2.99
CA LEU A 422 10.42 5.42 3.64
C LEU A 422 10.84 6.43 2.59
N GLU A 423 9.97 7.39 2.33
CA GLU A 423 10.11 8.23 1.15
C GLU A 423 9.58 9.63 1.43
N THR A 424 10.33 10.62 0.94
CA THR A 424 9.89 12.00 0.79
C THR A 424 10.29 12.55 -0.56
N PHE A 425 9.52 13.51 -1.03
CA PHE A 425 9.86 14.32 -2.20
C PHE A 425 9.07 15.63 -2.13
N SER A 426 9.51 16.64 -2.87
CA SER A 426 8.74 17.85 -3.13
C SER A 426 8.25 17.86 -4.58
N VAL A 427 7.09 18.47 -4.83
CA VAL A 427 6.59 18.80 -6.17
C VAL A 427 6.12 20.23 -6.12
N GLY A 428 6.83 21.13 -6.80
CA GLY A 428 6.60 22.57 -6.61
C GLY A 428 6.76 22.94 -5.14
N ASN A 429 5.70 23.52 -4.55
CA ASN A 429 5.68 23.88 -3.12
C ASN A 429 4.96 22.83 -2.25
N THR A 430 4.63 21.65 -2.78
CA THR A 430 4.04 20.56 -1.98
C THR A 430 5.12 19.56 -1.55
N ILE A 431 5.29 19.39 -0.24
CA ILE A 431 6.09 18.32 0.36
C ILE A 431 5.22 17.07 0.51
N VAL A 432 5.70 15.93 0.04
CA VAL A 432 5.04 14.63 0.20
C VAL A 432 5.88 13.74 1.09
N ILE A 433 5.24 13.11 2.08
CA ILE A 433 5.87 12.16 3.00
C ILE A 433 5.08 10.84 3.04
N SER A 434 5.77 9.71 3.05
CA SER A 434 5.12 8.40 3.13
C SER A 434 4.61 8.07 4.52
N ARG A 435 3.49 7.34 4.55
CA ARG A 435 2.88 6.75 5.74
C ARG A 435 3.91 5.97 6.55
N GLY A 436 4.69 5.12 5.88
CA GLY A 436 5.72 4.32 6.53
C GLY A 436 6.82 5.16 7.19
N LEU A 437 7.20 6.30 6.60
CA LEU A 437 8.16 7.22 7.24
C LEU A 437 7.55 7.88 8.48
N VAL A 438 6.32 8.35 8.41
CA VAL A 438 5.63 8.90 9.59
C VAL A 438 5.51 7.85 10.71
N ASP A 439 5.25 6.58 10.37
CA ASP A 439 5.12 5.48 11.33
C ASP A 439 6.40 5.26 12.16
N VAL A 440 7.58 5.32 11.52
CA VAL A 440 8.86 4.90 12.15
C VAL A 440 9.61 6.02 12.86
N LEU A 441 9.24 7.28 12.62
CA LEU A 441 9.89 8.43 13.27
C LEU A 441 9.57 8.45 14.76
N PRO A 442 10.57 8.57 15.66
CA PRO A 442 10.35 8.48 17.11
C PRO A 442 9.69 9.72 17.70
N ASP A 443 9.94 10.90 17.12
CA ASP A 443 9.52 12.19 17.66
C ASP A 443 9.32 13.27 16.59
N GLU A 444 8.84 14.44 17.02
CA GLU A 444 8.60 15.59 16.15
C GLU A 444 9.90 16.20 15.59
N ALA A 445 11.02 16.11 16.31
CA ALA A 445 12.31 16.62 15.83
C ALA A 445 12.82 15.82 14.62
N SER A 446 12.65 14.49 14.67
CA SER A 446 12.96 13.59 13.55
C SER A 446 12.04 13.84 12.36
N LEU A 447 10.75 14.09 12.61
CA LEU A 447 9.81 14.51 11.57
C LEU A 447 10.21 15.86 10.94
N ALA A 448 10.55 16.85 11.76
CA ALA A 448 11.02 18.14 11.30
C ALA A 448 12.29 18.00 10.47
N ALA A 449 13.21 17.11 10.83
CA ALA A 449 14.44 16.88 10.07
C ALA A 449 14.13 16.38 8.65
N VAL A 450 13.28 15.37 8.53
CA VAL A 450 12.85 14.83 7.23
C VAL A 450 12.12 15.90 6.39
N LEU A 451 11.19 16.65 6.99
CA LEU A 451 10.46 17.71 6.29
C LEU A 451 11.36 18.90 5.91
N SER A 452 12.38 19.20 6.73
CA SER A 452 13.32 20.30 6.46
C SER A 452 14.18 20.05 5.23
N HIS A 453 14.47 18.78 4.92
CA HIS A 453 15.17 18.40 3.68
C HIS A 453 14.38 18.80 2.45
N GLU A 454 13.10 18.41 2.38
CA GLU A 454 12.23 18.77 1.25
C GLU A 454 11.93 20.28 1.22
N LEU A 455 11.77 20.90 2.39
CA LEU A 455 11.63 22.36 2.48
C LEU A 455 12.88 23.07 1.94
N ALA A 456 14.08 22.53 2.18
CA ALA A 456 15.31 23.08 1.66
C ALA A 456 15.36 23.04 0.12
N HIS A 457 14.86 21.99 -0.53
CA HIS A 457 14.69 21.97 -1.99
C HIS A 457 13.81 23.12 -2.49
N ILE A 458 12.67 23.36 -1.82
CA ILE A 458 11.74 24.45 -2.17
C ILE A 458 12.43 25.82 -1.98
N VAL A 459 13.11 26.03 -0.86
CA VAL A 459 13.79 27.30 -0.54
C VAL A 459 14.95 27.59 -1.48
N LEU A 460 15.67 26.56 -1.94
CA LEU A 460 16.74 26.69 -2.92
C LEU A 460 16.23 26.81 -4.36
N GLY A 461 14.92 26.66 -4.59
CA GLY A 461 14.31 26.72 -5.91
C GLY A 461 14.64 25.51 -6.78
N HIS A 462 14.97 24.35 -6.18
CA HIS A 462 15.15 23.10 -6.90
C HIS A 462 13.79 22.62 -7.42
N ASN A 463 13.44 23.03 -8.64
CA ASN A 463 12.13 22.76 -9.21
C ASN A 463 12.16 21.57 -10.17
N LEU A 464 11.13 20.73 -10.05
CA LEU A 464 10.82 19.71 -11.03
C LEU A 464 10.19 20.40 -12.24
N GLY A 465 10.83 20.28 -13.39
CA GLY A 465 10.50 21.07 -14.58
C GLY A 465 9.00 21.08 -14.95
N SER A 466 8.60 22.12 -15.69
CA SER A 466 7.20 22.42 -16.10
C SER A 466 6.51 21.34 -16.95
N LYS A 467 7.16 20.19 -17.20
CA LYS A 467 6.64 19.06 -17.97
C LYS A 467 5.32 18.51 -17.42
N PHE A 468 5.02 18.72 -16.13
CA PHE A 468 3.81 18.20 -15.49
C PHE A 468 2.58 19.13 -15.61
N ALA A 469 2.76 20.37 -16.06
CA ALA A 469 1.64 21.28 -16.34
C ALA A 469 0.81 20.83 -17.56
N PHE A 470 1.41 20.03 -18.44
CA PHE A 470 0.80 19.51 -19.64
C PHE A 470 -0.09 18.30 -19.31
N ASN A 471 -1.42 18.49 -19.39
CA ASN A 471 -2.41 17.47 -19.05
C ASN A 471 -2.28 16.20 -19.89
N ASP A 472 -1.87 16.30 -21.16
CA ASP A 472 -1.63 15.14 -22.03
C ASP A 472 -0.58 14.18 -21.46
N ARG A 473 0.40 14.71 -20.71
CA ARG A 473 1.43 13.91 -20.04
C ARG A 473 0.95 13.23 -18.76
N MET A 474 -0.26 13.53 -18.32
CA MET A 474 -0.95 12.89 -17.18
C MET A 474 -1.94 11.80 -17.61
N LEU A 475 -2.13 11.60 -18.93
CA LEU A 475 -3.03 10.61 -19.51
C LEU A 475 -2.36 9.24 -19.61
N PHE A 476 -2.14 8.59 -18.47
CA PHE A 476 -1.61 7.23 -18.37
C PHE A 476 -2.40 6.41 -17.36
N SER A 477 -2.32 5.08 -17.43
CA SER A 477 -3.06 4.19 -16.50
C SER A 477 -2.51 4.27 -15.08
N ASP A 478 -3.33 4.03 -14.06
CA ASP A 478 -2.91 4.11 -12.64
C ASP A 478 -1.67 3.27 -12.35
N GLU A 479 -1.59 2.08 -12.92
CA GLU A 479 -0.52 1.11 -12.68
C GLU A 479 0.82 1.55 -13.28
N SER A 480 0.80 2.51 -14.22
CA SER A 480 2.00 3.08 -14.81
C SER A 480 2.49 4.35 -14.09
N THR A 481 1.90 4.73 -12.96
CA THR A 481 2.22 6.00 -12.26
C THR A 481 3.69 6.13 -11.91
N TYR A 482 4.33 5.11 -11.30
CA TYR A 482 5.77 5.15 -10.98
C TYR A 482 6.71 5.10 -12.20
N GLN A 483 6.18 4.79 -13.39
CA GLN A 483 6.97 4.82 -14.62
C GLN A 483 6.93 6.20 -15.28
N ASN A 484 5.84 6.94 -15.08
CA ASN A 484 5.62 8.24 -15.71
C ASN A 484 5.94 9.42 -14.78
N LEU A 485 5.84 9.24 -13.47
CA LEU A 485 6.17 10.24 -12.46
C LEU A 485 7.48 9.90 -11.76
N GLY A 486 8.28 10.93 -11.52
CA GLY A 486 9.56 10.83 -10.84
C GLY A 486 10.07 12.22 -10.49
N PHE A 487 10.48 12.36 -9.23
CA PHE A 487 10.78 13.61 -8.54
C PHE A 487 12.20 13.59 -7.97
N LYS A 488 13.11 12.94 -8.69
CA LYS A 488 14.50 12.80 -8.28
C LYS A 488 15.30 14.07 -8.58
N HIS A 489 15.95 14.60 -7.57
CA HIS A 489 16.97 15.64 -7.65
C HIS A 489 18.34 15.04 -7.98
N ILE A 490 19.20 15.87 -8.59
CA ILE A 490 20.60 15.52 -8.88
C ILE A 490 21.44 15.57 -7.58
N PRO A 491 22.60 14.87 -7.52
CA PRO A 491 23.40 14.80 -6.30
C PRO A 491 23.83 16.16 -5.73
N GLU A 492 24.08 17.15 -6.58
CA GLU A 492 24.47 18.50 -6.18
C GLU A 492 23.32 19.22 -5.45
N GLU A 493 22.08 19.03 -5.92
CA GLU A 493 20.88 19.58 -5.31
C GLU A 493 20.59 18.90 -3.96
N GLU A 494 20.74 17.57 -3.87
CA GLU A 494 20.59 16.82 -2.61
C GLU A 494 21.59 17.30 -1.55
N ALA A 495 22.86 17.49 -1.93
CA ALA A 495 23.90 17.95 -1.00
C ALA A 495 23.65 19.41 -0.54
N ALA A 496 23.18 20.28 -1.43
CA ALA A 496 22.81 21.64 -1.08
C ALA A 496 21.58 21.68 -0.17
N ALA A 497 20.58 20.85 -0.44
CA ALA A 497 19.39 20.71 0.38
C ALA A 497 19.73 20.16 1.78
N ASP A 498 20.57 19.13 1.88
CA ASP A 498 21.05 18.58 3.16
C ASP A 498 21.70 19.68 4.03
N LYS A 499 22.60 20.47 3.44
CA LYS A 499 23.27 21.57 4.15
C LYS A 499 22.26 22.60 4.62
N LYS A 500 21.38 23.03 3.73
CA LYS A 500 20.37 24.04 4.05
C LYS A 500 19.37 23.53 5.10
N ALA A 501 18.96 22.27 5.04
CA ALA A 501 18.09 21.63 6.01
C ALA A 501 18.69 21.63 7.42
N VAL A 502 19.98 21.31 7.55
CA VAL A 502 20.70 21.42 8.83
C VAL A 502 20.71 22.85 9.36
N ASP A 503 20.91 23.85 8.50
CA ASP A 503 20.84 25.26 8.89
C ASP A 503 19.42 25.64 9.37
N LEU A 504 18.38 25.19 8.65
CA LEU A 504 16.98 25.41 9.04
C LEU A 504 16.67 24.83 10.42
N LEU A 505 17.15 23.62 10.69
CA LEU A 505 16.93 22.91 11.94
C LEU A 505 17.65 23.59 13.13
N LYS A 506 18.88 24.04 12.93
CA LYS A 506 19.66 24.75 13.97
C LYS A 506 19.03 26.08 14.37
N SER A 507 18.28 26.71 13.47
CA SER A 507 17.54 27.95 13.69
C SER A 507 16.05 27.69 13.95
N SER A 508 15.72 26.54 14.57
CA SER A 508 14.33 26.14 14.87
C SER A 508 14.16 25.66 16.31
N PRO A 509 12.90 25.43 16.76
CA PRO A 509 12.64 24.86 18.09
C PRO A 509 13.24 23.46 18.28
N TYR A 510 13.67 22.79 17.20
CA TYR A 510 14.22 21.45 17.20
C TYR A 510 15.74 21.40 17.42
N ALA A 511 16.43 22.56 17.46
CA ALA A 511 17.89 22.64 17.54
C ALA A 511 18.51 21.89 18.73
N GLN A 512 17.79 21.83 19.86
CA GLN A 512 18.23 21.14 21.09
C GLN A 512 17.91 19.64 21.09
N LYS A 513 17.23 19.12 20.05
CA LYS A 513 16.82 17.72 19.90
C LYS A 513 17.43 17.05 18.68
N LEU A 514 18.51 17.61 18.11
CA LEU A 514 19.17 17.02 16.95
C LEU A 514 19.90 15.71 17.29
N ASP A 515 20.12 15.45 18.57
CA ASP A 515 20.65 14.20 19.08
C ASP A 515 19.69 13.02 18.81
N THR A 516 18.36 13.22 18.97
CA THR A 516 17.37 12.19 18.67
C THR A 516 17.25 11.93 17.16
N VAL A 517 17.41 12.97 16.34
CA VAL A 517 17.51 12.84 14.88
C VAL A 517 18.75 12.00 14.51
N GLY A 518 19.90 12.30 15.10
CA GLY A 518 21.12 11.54 14.88
C GLY A 518 20.98 10.08 15.31
N LEU A 519 20.25 9.81 16.40
CA LEU A 519 19.95 8.47 16.87
C LEU A 519 19.06 7.69 15.88
N PHE A 520 18.02 8.32 15.32
CA PHE A 520 17.18 7.72 14.27
C PHE A 520 18.00 7.34 13.04
N LEU A 521 18.87 8.24 12.56
CA LEU A 521 19.74 7.99 11.41
C LEU A 521 20.72 6.83 11.68
N LYS A 522 21.26 6.70 12.90
CA LYS A 522 22.09 5.55 13.29
C LYS A 522 21.31 4.24 13.26
N ALA A 523 20.10 4.21 13.80
CA ALA A 523 19.26 3.01 13.75
C ALA A 523 18.91 2.63 12.31
N LEU A 524 18.62 3.62 11.46
CA LEU A 524 18.38 3.40 10.04
C LEU A 524 19.63 2.84 9.35
N GLN A 525 20.80 3.41 9.62
CA GLN A 525 22.09 2.95 9.10
C GLN A 525 22.40 1.50 9.53
N THR A 526 22.08 1.12 10.76
CA THR A 526 22.26 -0.26 11.25
C THR A 526 21.37 -1.26 10.49
N ARG A 527 20.17 -0.86 10.09
CA ARG A 527 19.18 -1.73 9.42
C ARG A 527 19.20 -1.63 7.89
N ALA A 528 19.85 -0.62 7.33
CA ALA A 528 19.85 -0.35 5.90
C ALA A 528 20.29 -1.53 5.01
N PRO A 529 21.28 -2.37 5.41
CA PRO A 529 21.66 -3.54 4.61
C PRO A 529 20.56 -4.60 4.50
N GLN A 530 19.66 -4.70 5.49
CA GLN A 530 18.58 -5.70 5.53
C GLN A 530 17.24 -5.16 5.01
N LEU A 531 17.03 -3.83 5.04
CA LEU A 531 15.76 -3.19 4.71
C LEU A 531 15.79 -2.49 3.35
N SER A 532 16.28 -3.20 2.34
CA SER A 532 16.48 -2.66 0.99
C SER A 532 15.19 -2.21 0.31
N ALA A 533 14.10 -2.97 0.45
CA ALA A 533 12.82 -2.68 -0.18
C ALA A 533 12.13 -1.50 0.52
N LEU A 534 12.20 -1.44 1.85
CA LEU A 534 11.67 -0.33 2.65
C LEU A 534 12.39 0.99 2.36
N LEU A 535 13.68 0.95 2.02
CA LEU A 535 14.49 2.14 1.73
C LEU A 535 14.60 2.46 0.24
N THR A 536 13.91 1.70 -0.63
CA THR A 536 13.85 2.01 -2.06
C THR A 536 12.65 2.93 -2.35
N PRO A 537 12.86 4.23 -2.62
CA PRO A 537 11.77 5.12 -2.99
C PRO A 537 11.26 4.81 -4.40
N HIS A 538 10.03 5.22 -4.69
CA HIS A 538 9.41 5.01 -6.02
C HIS A 538 9.22 6.29 -6.84
N LEU A 539 9.19 7.45 -6.19
CA LEU A 539 8.99 8.77 -6.78
C LEU A 539 10.20 9.68 -6.54
N GLY A 540 10.70 9.78 -5.31
CA GLY A 540 11.77 10.67 -4.87
C GLY A 540 13.17 10.06 -4.82
N ASN A 541 14.07 10.78 -4.16
CA ASN A 541 15.45 10.37 -3.88
C ASN A 541 15.53 9.37 -2.72
N THR A 542 16.61 8.58 -2.70
CA THR A 542 16.80 7.55 -1.68
C THR A 542 17.32 8.15 -0.38
N LEU A 543 16.83 7.64 0.76
CA LEU A 543 17.40 7.94 2.08
C LEU A 543 18.74 7.21 2.29
N ALA A 544 18.91 6.06 1.63
CA ALA A 544 20.10 5.23 1.76
C ALA A 544 20.51 4.63 0.40
N GLU A 545 21.81 4.62 0.13
CA GLU A 545 22.38 4.03 -1.08
C GLU A 545 23.42 2.98 -0.69
N ASN A 546 23.39 1.80 -1.33
CA ASN A 546 24.32 0.70 -1.07
C ASN A 546 24.43 0.29 0.41
N GLY A 547 23.33 0.36 1.16
CA GLY A 547 23.29 0.03 2.58
C GLY A 547 23.81 1.14 3.51
N SER A 548 24.06 2.34 2.99
CA SER A 548 24.52 3.50 3.75
C SER A 548 23.52 4.65 3.65
N VAL A 549 23.13 5.22 4.79
CA VAL A 549 22.28 6.41 4.88
C VAL A 549 23.10 7.62 4.44
N THR A 550 22.68 8.26 3.35
CA THR A 550 23.39 9.39 2.74
C THR A 550 22.78 10.72 3.17
N ARG A 551 21.45 10.78 3.24
CA ARG A 551 20.68 11.98 3.59
C ARG A 551 20.88 12.39 5.04
N LEU A 552 21.09 13.69 5.27
CA LEU A 552 21.31 14.32 6.58
C LEU A 552 22.39 13.62 7.43
N SER A 553 23.33 12.92 6.79
CA SER A 553 24.35 12.10 7.45
C SER A 553 25.23 12.89 8.45
N SER A 554 25.37 14.20 8.25
CA SER A 554 26.07 15.09 9.19
C SER A 554 25.43 15.10 10.59
N LEU A 555 24.09 14.96 10.70
CA LEU A 555 23.38 14.90 11.97
C LEU A 555 23.60 13.57 12.71
N ALA A 556 23.88 12.48 11.98
CA ALA A 556 24.17 11.19 12.59
C ALA A 556 25.41 11.26 13.51
N SER A 557 26.42 12.05 13.15
CA SER A 557 27.63 12.19 13.97
C SER A 557 27.39 12.89 15.31
N GLY A 558 26.38 13.77 15.41
CA GLY A 558 26.04 14.51 16.61
C GLY A 558 25.18 13.76 17.63
N GLY A 559 24.53 12.66 17.24
CA GLY A 559 23.68 11.87 18.13
C GLY A 559 24.46 10.96 19.10
N PRO A 560 23.85 10.48 20.19
CA PRO A 560 24.44 9.49 21.09
C PRO A 560 24.70 8.16 20.37
N ALA A 561 25.53 7.29 20.96
CA ALA A 561 25.69 5.93 20.44
C ALA A 561 24.36 5.18 20.52
N LEU A 562 24.11 4.33 19.51
CA LEU A 562 22.95 3.44 19.50
C LEU A 562 23.22 2.28 20.46
N ASP A 563 22.38 2.16 21.48
CA ASP A 563 22.42 1.10 22.49
C ASP A 563 21.02 0.48 22.64
N MET A 564 20.86 -0.73 22.10
CA MET A 564 19.60 -1.46 22.16
C MET A 564 19.24 -1.87 23.60
N ASN A 565 20.20 -2.01 24.52
CA ASN A 565 19.95 -2.36 25.92
C ASN A 565 19.34 -1.22 26.74
N LYS A 566 19.59 0.03 26.32
CA LYS A 566 19.10 1.20 27.04
C LYS A 566 17.61 1.42 26.76
N LEU A 567 16.72 0.92 27.62
CA LEU A 567 15.27 0.85 27.33
C LEU A 567 14.61 2.20 27.05
N ASP A 568 15.08 3.28 27.67
CA ASP A 568 14.64 4.66 27.45
C ASP A 568 15.13 5.25 26.11
N GLN A 569 16.08 4.60 25.44
CA GLN A 569 16.57 5.02 24.13
C GLN A 569 15.73 4.38 23.01
N ILE A 570 14.72 5.13 22.55
CA ILE A 570 13.86 4.77 21.41
C ILE A 570 14.37 5.48 20.15
N ALA A 571 15.10 4.75 19.31
CA ALA A 571 15.70 5.31 18.11
C ALA A 571 14.75 5.36 16.90
N ALA A 572 13.87 4.38 16.79
CA ALA A 572 12.87 4.27 15.73
C ALA A 572 11.72 3.40 16.22
N LEU A 573 10.57 3.53 15.57
CA LEU A 573 9.34 2.81 15.91
C LEU A 573 9.03 1.68 14.92
N PRO A 574 8.18 0.71 15.30
CA PRO A 574 7.68 -0.31 14.38
C PRO A 574 6.74 0.27 13.32
N LEU A 575 6.60 -0.46 12.22
CA LEU A 575 5.71 -0.08 11.12
C LEU A 575 4.24 -0.24 11.48
N GLY A 576 3.41 0.72 11.05
CA GLY A 576 1.96 0.63 11.09
C GLY A 576 1.29 1.07 12.39
N GLY A 577 2.04 1.70 13.31
CA GLY A 577 1.54 2.10 14.62
C GLY A 577 0.97 3.52 14.72
N ARG A 578 1.25 4.44 13.78
CA ARG A 578 0.95 5.87 13.94
C ARG A 578 -0.05 6.42 12.96
N VAL A 579 -0.07 5.93 11.72
CA VAL A 579 -0.98 6.42 10.69
C VAL A 579 -2.01 5.35 10.33
N LYS A 580 -3.29 5.70 10.49
CA LYS A 580 -4.42 4.89 10.04
C LYS A 580 -4.94 5.46 8.73
N VAL A 581 -5.01 4.60 7.72
CA VAL A 581 -5.68 4.90 6.45
C VAL A 581 -7.08 4.31 6.53
N ASN A 582 -8.10 5.09 6.17
CA ASN A 582 -9.45 4.61 5.96
C ASN A 582 -9.52 3.88 4.60
N PRO A 583 -9.73 2.56 4.57
CA PRO A 583 -9.72 1.79 3.32
C PRO A 583 -10.75 2.22 2.28
N TRP A 584 -11.85 2.85 2.70
CA TRP A 584 -12.93 3.20 1.79
C TRP A 584 -12.65 4.49 1.00
N ASN A 585 -12.25 5.55 1.71
CA ASN A 585 -12.08 6.90 1.15
C ASN A 585 -10.64 7.42 1.23
N ASP A 586 -9.69 6.57 1.60
CA ASP A 586 -8.25 6.80 1.59
C ASP A 586 -7.74 7.93 2.50
N LYS A 587 -8.58 8.47 3.38
CA LYS A 587 -8.16 9.49 4.34
C LYS A 587 -7.16 8.90 5.33
N ALA A 588 -6.06 9.64 5.54
CA ALA A 588 -5.02 9.30 6.49
C ALA A 588 -5.14 10.14 7.77
N GLU A 589 -5.09 9.48 8.92
CA GLU A 589 -5.26 10.09 10.24
C GLU A 589 -4.19 9.58 11.22
N MET A 590 -3.79 10.43 12.16
CA MET A 590 -2.92 10.00 13.26
C MET A 590 -3.69 9.17 14.29
N VAL A 591 -3.13 8.03 14.65
CA VAL A 591 -3.63 7.19 15.73
C VAL A 591 -3.11 7.72 17.06
N LYS A 592 -4.05 7.92 18.00
CA LYS A 592 -3.72 8.20 19.40
C LYS A 592 -3.67 6.88 20.16
N THR A 593 -2.49 6.28 20.26
CA THR A 593 -2.26 5.12 21.13
C THR A 593 -1.64 5.57 22.45
N ALA A 594 -2.05 4.92 23.55
CA ALA A 594 -1.38 5.11 24.83
C ALA A 594 0.03 4.51 24.73
N PRO A 595 1.08 5.19 25.25
CA PRO A 595 2.41 4.62 25.29
C PRO A 595 2.40 3.36 26.15
N VAL A 596 3.00 2.28 25.63
CA VAL A 596 3.18 1.03 26.36
C VAL A 596 4.59 0.99 26.90
N THR A 597 4.74 0.56 28.16
CA THR A 597 6.06 0.43 28.80
C THR A 597 6.90 -0.60 28.07
N ILE A 598 8.08 -0.20 27.61
CA ILE A 598 9.11 -1.08 27.04
C ILE A 598 9.77 -1.82 28.21
N THR A 599 9.62 -3.14 28.24
CA THR A 599 10.16 -4.00 29.31
C THR A 599 11.45 -4.70 28.90
N SER A 600 11.72 -4.78 27.60
CA SER A 600 12.91 -5.41 27.04
C SER A 600 13.39 -4.72 25.77
N ALA A 601 14.65 -4.95 25.38
CA ALA A 601 15.19 -4.44 24.11
C ALA A 601 14.39 -4.96 22.89
N ARG A 602 13.81 -6.16 22.99
CA ARG A 602 12.97 -6.78 21.96
C ARG A 602 11.69 -6.01 21.72
N ASP A 603 11.15 -5.32 22.72
CA ASP A 603 9.89 -4.57 22.58
C ASP A 603 10.03 -3.33 21.70
N LYS A 604 11.27 -2.88 21.40
CA LYS A 604 11.54 -1.68 20.60
C LYS A 604 11.20 -1.84 19.12
N MET A 605 11.43 -3.03 18.56
CA MET A 605 11.05 -3.43 17.20
C MET A 605 11.30 -2.34 16.11
N PRO A 606 12.50 -1.72 16.03
CA PRO A 606 12.73 -0.60 15.14
C PRO A 606 12.59 -1.01 13.67
N PHE A 607 11.69 -0.34 12.94
CA PHE A 607 11.36 -0.62 11.53
C PHE A 607 10.76 -2.02 11.29
N GLU A 608 10.30 -2.72 12.33
CA GLU A 608 9.78 -4.08 12.18
C GLU A 608 8.28 -4.09 11.93
N VAL A 609 7.84 -5.12 11.20
CA VAL A 609 6.42 -5.45 11.00
C VAL A 609 5.82 -5.98 12.30
N THR A 610 4.62 -5.48 12.65
CA THR A 610 3.84 -5.92 13.81
C THR A 610 2.43 -6.43 13.42
N PRO A 611 1.78 -7.24 14.27
CA PRO A 611 0.40 -7.67 14.04
C PRO A 611 -0.61 -6.51 14.08
N PHE A 612 -1.74 -6.68 13.39
CA PHE A 612 -2.87 -5.75 13.43
C PHE A 612 -3.88 -6.13 14.52
N TYR A 613 -4.27 -5.15 15.33
CA TYR A 613 -5.37 -5.28 16.30
C TYR A 613 -6.22 -4.01 16.31
N PRO A 614 -6.95 -3.71 15.22
CA PRO A 614 -7.79 -2.53 15.16
C PRO A 614 -8.93 -2.63 16.18
N ARG A 615 -9.20 -1.54 16.91
CA ARG A 615 -10.44 -1.40 17.70
C ARG A 615 -11.62 -1.31 16.72
N LEU A 616 -12.40 -2.38 16.60
CA LEU A 616 -13.57 -2.38 15.71
C LEU A 616 -14.69 -1.53 16.31
N ALA A 617 -15.38 -0.82 15.43
CA ALA A 617 -16.57 -0.04 15.72
C ALA A 617 -17.53 -0.17 14.54
N ARG A 618 -18.83 -0.01 14.78
CA ARG A 618 -19.85 -0.04 13.74
C ARG A 618 -19.92 1.30 13.02
N PHE A 619 -20.32 1.26 11.75
CA PHE A 619 -20.57 2.43 10.94
C PHE A 619 -21.61 3.34 11.62
N GLY A 620 -21.35 4.64 11.64
CA GLY A 620 -22.24 5.62 12.28
C GLY A 620 -22.17 5.66 13.81
N ALA A 621 -21.51 4.69 14.46
CA ALA A 621 -21.10 4.88 15.84
C ALA A 621 -20.02 5.98 15.88
N SER A 622 -20.20 7.00 16.72
CA SER A 622 -19.26 8.10 16.85
C SER A 622 -17.85 7.57 17.15
N ASN A 623 -16.99 7.59 16.13
CA ASN A 623 -15.59 7.19 16.19
C ASN A 623 -14.75 8.24 16.91
N PHE A 624 -15.08 8.53 18.16
CA PHE A 624 -14.23 9.35 19.01
C PHE A 624 -14.20 8.74 20.42
N PRO A 625 -13.01 8.48 20.99
CA PRO A 625 -12.94 8.34 22.43
C PRO A 625 -13.50 9.64 23.03
N SER A 626 -14.61 9.52 23.75
CA SER A 626 -15.10 10.56 24.63
C SER A 626 -13.96 10.97 25.57
N ALA A 627 -13.64 12.25 25.61
CA ALA A 627 -12.76 12.83 26.62
C ALA A 627 -13.33 12.50 28.01
N GLY A 628 -12.80 11.47 28.66
CA GLY A 628 -13.43 10.88 29.83
C GLY A 628 -12.61 9.77 30.47
N ALA A 629 -11.30 10.00 30.63
CA ALA A 629 -10.51 9.30 31.64
C ALA A 629 -9.66 10.37 32.34
N THR A 630 -10.26 11.00 33.35
CA THR A 630 -9.56 11.84 34.31
C THR A 630 -8.39 11.08 34.91
N ASN A 631 -7.22 11.70 34.85
CA ASN A 631 -6.00 11.31 35.54
C ASN A 631 -6.29 10.97 37.02
N ALA A 632 -6.22 9.70 37.37
CA ALA A 632 -5.91 9.32 38.74
C ALA A 632 -4.40 9.45 38.91
N ILE A 633 -3.96 10.63 39.35
CA ILE A 633 -2.61 10.88 39.84
C ILE A 633 -2.43 9.98 41.07
N VAL A 634 -1.74 8.85 40.92
CA VAL A 634 -1.20 8.13 42.07
C VAL A 634 0.10 8.81 42.44
N ASN A 635 0.00 9.75 43.38
CA ASN A 635 1.13 10.21 44.18
C ASN A 635 1.66 9.02 44.98
N SER A 636 2.79 8.44 44.56
CA SER A 636 3.64 7.65 45.46
C SER A 636 4.84 8.51 45.86
N ASN A 637 4.59 9.38 46.84
CA ASN A 637 5.63 10.09 47.58
C ASN A 637 5.41 9.82 49.08
N LEU A 638 5.99 8.73 49.57
CA LEU A 638 6.20 8.28 50.96
C LEU A 638 7.29 7.20 50.81
N GLY A 639 8.51 7.25 51.34
CA GLY A 639 9.06 7.91 52.51
C GLY A 639 9.93 6.85 53.22
N ASN A 640 11.25 7.13 53.33
CA ASN A 640 12.37 6.39 53.92
C ASN A 640 13.28 5.60 52.97
#